data_AF-A0A0M1IX32-F1
#
_entry.id   AF-A0A0M1IX32-F1
#
_cell.length_a   1.000
_cell.length_b   1.000
_cell.length_c   1.000
_cell.angle_alpha   90.00
_cell.angle_beta   90.00
_cell.angle_gamma   90.00
#
_symmetry.space_group_name_H-M   'P 1'
#
loop_
_entity.id
_entity.type
_entity.pdbx_description
1 polymer ?
#
loop_
_entity_poly.entity_id
_entity_poly.type
_entity_poly.pdbx_seq_one_letter_code
_entity_poly.pdbx_strand_id
1 'polypeptide(L)'
;MINNITKYFKSALIAKKQDVIDFKNSDKKYEIITKKEFVNGLIDLKVLKKFISENKIPNNDVIEVIIVPKTVKTYFENGKKINDNIDELTGILYVPAILSHEGKLEINHKNYKSPWIPREFLEPMIEPQLSLGKIDDVDKFLSNNTYQQKKLQNWSEYINYIKNFYNEITKSDFDNNYIEKDDLNIRFEENIYVILDNIVNATFNVEQLYDDILVNKQSKPLYERFISPCIEKSKKLIPNDSYLKMIDHKGQMSGEYPLAKSQREAVNHFSELKEGEILAVSGPPGTGKTTLLQSIVADMYVKNALEEKKAPLIVASSTNNQAVTNIIDSFGSVTKIGIENLEERWIEGVNSFALYFPSEKKKSKAEERGYHCTSNNGDGFASNIDSEKNIIKSEEKMIESVSKYFKEKITNIYECKELIYLELINIDSIKNKIISELYKIRRITKENAADKYIQILEQDILNYSKKEKELEYEKQINNEKINKYRNRIDEWNKIYTKIPLYIRLLKIFKVFREKISNRLKIYMDSKEYELIGNVTSLDEIIYKYGNKIEQTNRDNVEIEKEIESNKKIKKGKEAEKKSILELRNSVKKQFVKLKKYNCDIYYKKNPKEIECINRYLEECSLEKLNEYIDTRIRYIQFWLSIHYYECRWLLKENCITDKQRGYQFDNVIEPLYSRLALVSTCMVMTFFMLPKEFRVHYSNKKIDSYLYNFIDLLIVDEAGQVSPEIAAASFALAKKAIVVGDERQISPVWGISNALDKSLAIRNNVLNREMSFENLIEFGINCSQSSVMKVAVNSCYYDKYEKGLFLNEHRRCYNEIIEYCNILVYKGRLKACRGLGEKDEKYPISQYPHMGYKNISVKSSEKKGCSRINSKEAEEIAKWLLINYKKIVNSYKNKNSNIKDNEIIAVITPFKAQVRVLKEKLKFYLNNDAKNINVGTVHTFQGAERKVIIFSTVYGENDNCFFINKNESLMNVAVSRAKDAFWVFGSRKCLDENGESSSALLKKYVNKEM
;
A
#
# COMPACT_ATOMS: atom_id res chain seq x y z
N MET A 1 20.44 20.01 12.82
CA MET A 1 20.36 18.65 12.27
C MET A 1 19.60 18.58 10.95
N ILE A 2 18.30 18.94 10.90
CA ILE A 2 17.46 18.93 9.69
C ILE A 2 18.17 19.56 8.47
N ASN A 3 18.64 20.81 8.59
CA ASN A 3 19.37 21.49 7.50
C ASN A 3 20.62 20.73 7.01
N ASN A 4 21.31 20.00 7.89
CA ASN A 4 22.49 19.22 7.52
C ASN A 4 22.09 18.00 6.68
N ILE A 5 21.02 17.31 7.08
CA ILE A 5 20.47 16.17 6.32
C ILE A 5 19.91 16.65 4.97
N THR A 6 19.23 17.80 4.94
CA THR A 6 18.76 18.43 3.69
C THR A 6 19.92 18.71 2.73
N LYS A 7 21.01 19.32 3.21
CA LYS A 7 22.22 19.56 2.40
C LYS A 7 22.86 18.25 1.93
N TYR A 8 22.93 17.26 2.81
CA TYR A 8 23.43 15.92 2.49
C TYR A 8 22.64 15.23 1.37
N PHE A 9 21.31 15.20 1.44
CA PHE A 9 20.45 14.64 0.38
C PHE A 9 20.62 15.39 -0.93
N LYS A 10 20.70 16.72 -0.88
CA LYS A 10 20.99 17.53 -2.07
C LYS A 10 22.36 17.17 -2.66
N SER A 11 23.41 17.04 -1.85
CA SER A 11 24.75 16.64 -2.32
C SER A 11 24.75 15.24 -2.94
N ALA A 12 24.04 14.28 -2.36
CA ALA A 12 23.91 12.93 -2.89
C ALA A 12 23.21 12.91 -4.26
N LEU A 13 22.16 13.71 -4.41
CA LEU A 13 21.42 13.87 -5.66
C LEU A 13 22.30 14.47 -6.78
N ILE A 14 23.14 15.46 -6.45
CA ILE A 14 24.09 16.07 -7.38
C ILE A 14 25.20 15.10 -7.77
N ALA A 15 25.77 14.37 -6.79
CA ALA A 15 26.86 13.43 -7.01
C ALA A 15 26.49 12.33 -8.03
N LYS A 16 25.24 11.85 -7.99
CA LYS A 16 24.69 10.88 -8.95
C LYS A 16 24.76 11.32 -10.42
N LYS A 17 24.85 12.63 -10.70
CA LYS A 17 25.01 13.15 -12.08
C LYS A 17 26.44 13.06 -12.60
N GLN A 18 27.40 12.96 -11.70
CA GLN A 18 28.82 13.14 -11.97
C GLN A 18 29.60 11.81 -11.99
N ASP A 19 28.91 10.67 -12.09
CA ASP A 19 29.55 9.36 -12.18
C ASP A 19 30.39 9.20 -13.46
N VAL A 20 31.40 8.32 -13.41
CA VAL A 20 32.22 7.97 -14.57
C VAL A 20 31.38 7.33 -15.66
N ILE A 21 31.55 7.84 -16.87
CA ILE A 21 30.95 7.23 -18.05
C ILE A 21 31.85 6.07 -18.48
N ASP A 22 31.37 4.84 -18.28
CA ASP A 22 32.06 3.61 -18.70
C ASP A 22 32.22 3.53 -20.23
N PHE A 23 33.47 3.61 -20.69
CA PHE A 23 33.90 3.54 -22.09
C PHE A 23 33.94 2.11 -22.64
N LYS A 24 33.93 1.08 -21.78
CA LYS A 24 34.12 -0.33 -22.17
C LYS A 24 32.81 -1.05 -22.48
N ASN A 25 31.66 -0.43 -22.19
CA ASN A 25 30.36 -1.00 -22.48
C ASN A 25 30.02 -0.92 -23.98
N SER A 26 29.93 -2.07 -24.64
CA SER A 26 29.72 -2.26 -26.09
C SER A 26 28.46 -1.62 -26.70
N ASP A 27 27.61 -1.00 -25.87
CA ASP A 27 26.33 -0.41 -26.29
C ASP A 27 26.44 1.12 -26.53
N LYS A 28 27.53 1.80 -26.11
CA LYS A 28 27.74 3.25 -26.33
C LYS A 28 28.78 3.49 -27.43
N LYS A 29 28.37 4.17 -28.50
CA LYS A 29 29.25 4.54 -29.62
C LYS A 29 29.86 5.92 -29.34
N TYR A 30 31.18 6.02 -29.48
CA TYR A 30 31.94 7.26 -29.34
C TYR A 30 32.66 7.57 -30.65
N GLU A 31 32.94 8.84 -30.88
CA GLU A 31 33.83 9.28 -31.95
C GLU A 31 35.01 10.04 -31.38
N ILE A 32 36.10 10.08 -32.15
CA ILE A 32 37.35 10.73 -31.74
C ILE A 32 37.47 12.05 -32.52
N ILE A 33 37.79 13.12 -31.79
CA ILE A 33 38.12 14.42 -32.36
C ILE A 33 39.50 14.86 -31.86
N THR A 34 40.12 15.77 -32.60
CA THR A 34 41.40 16.38 -32.24
C THR A 34 41.24 17.52 -31.23
N LYS A 35 42.32 17.84 -30.51
CA LYS A 35 42.37 19.02 -29.62
C LYS A 35 42.05 20.32 -30.35
N LYS A 36 42.45 20.44 -31.62
CA LYS A 36 42.17 21.62 -32.46
C LYS A 36 40.67 21.76 -32.77
N GLU A 37 40.00 20.66 -33.11
CA GLU A 37 38.55 20.66 -33.33
C GLU A 37 37.77 21.00 -32.06
N PHE A 38 38.20 20.46 -30.90
CA PHE A 38 37.60 20.79 -29.60
C PHE A 38 37.76 22.26 -29.24
N VAL A 39 38.96 22.84 -29.36
CA VAL A 39 39.22 24.24 -29.00
C VAL A 39 38.52 25.21 -29.95
N ASN A 40 38.52 24.92 -31.26
CA ASN A 40 37.88 25.78 -32.26
C ASN A 40 36.35 25.60 -32.32
N GLY A 41 35.81 24.55 -31.70
CA GLY A 41 34.38 24.27 -31.70
C GLY A 41 33.83 23.82 -33.06
N LEU A 42 34.66 23.21 -33.90
CA LEU A 42 34.29 22.76 -35.25
C LEU A 42 34.81 21.33 -35.46
N ILE A 43 33.89 20.38 -35.59
CA ILE A 43 34.16 18.96 -35.83
C ILE A 43 34.11 18.67 -37.33
N ASP A 44 35.03 17.84 -37.83
CA ASP A 44 35.04 17.39 -39.22
C ASP A 44 33.70 16.74 -39.64
N LEU A 45 33.18 17.15 -40.79
CA LEU A 45 31.87 16.70 -41.30
C LEU A 45 31.81 15.19 -41.57
N LYS A 46 32.94 14.53 -41.85
CA LYS A 46 32.98 13.06 -42.00
C LYS A 46 32.77 12.38 -40.65
N VAL A 47 33.42 12.88 -39.60
CA VAL A 47 33.25 12.39 -38.22
C VAL A 47 31.80 12.62 -37.76
N LEU A 48 31.22 13.79 -38.03
CA LEU A 48 29.82 14.09 -37.73
C LEU A 48 28.84 13.15 -38.45
N LYS A 49 29.00 12.95 -39.76
CA LYS A 49 28.12 12.05 -40.54
C LYS A 49 28.17 10.63 -40.02
N LYS A 50 29.38 10.15 -39.67
CA LYS A 50 29.58 8.85 -39.05
C LYS A 50 28.86 8.78 -37.70
N PHE A 51 29.07 9.77 -36.82
CA PHE A 51 28.42 9.87 -35.51
C PHE A 51 26.89 9.83 -35.60
N ILE A 52 26.28 10.61 -36.51
CA ILE A 52 24.83 10.67 -36.74
C ILE A 52 24.30 9.31 -37.22
N SER A 53 24.95 8.73 -38.23
CA SER A 53 24.52 7.45 -38.81
C SER A 53 24.58 6.30 -37.81
N GLU A 54 25.65 6.26 -37.01
CA GLU A 54 25.90 5.20 -36.06
C GLU A 54 24.94 5.27 -34.86
N ASN A 55 24.60 6.48 -34.41
CA ASN A 55 23.66 6.71 -33.32
C ASN A 55 22.19 6.82 -33.76
N LYS A 56 21.91 6.76 -35.07
CA LYS A 56 20.56 6.86 -35.67
C LYS A 56 19.81 8.14 -35.24
N ILE A 57 20.50 9.27 -35.28
CA ILE A 57 19.94 10.57 -34.86
C ILE A 57 19.06 11.17 -35.99
N PRO A 58 17.81 11.59 -35.73
CA PRO A 58 16.95 12.26 -36.71
C PRO A 58 17.49 13.64 -37.15
N ASN A 59 17.21 14.06 -38.39
CA ASN A 59 17.70 15.33 -38.96
C ASN A 59 17.13 16.61 -38.30
N ASN A 60 16.09 16.52 -37.47
CA ASN A 60 15.45 17.66 -36.82
C ASN A 60 15.79 17.78 -35.33
N ASP A 61 16.65 16.91 -34.80
CA ASP A 61 16.97 16.87 -33.38
C ASP A 61 18.24 17.65 -33.05
N VAL A 62 18.20 18.42 -31.97
CA VAL A 62 19.41 19.02 -31.38
C VAL A 62 20.29 17.89 -30.83
N ILE A 63 21.55 17.80 -31.27
CA ILE A 63 22.46 16.74 -30.85
C ILE A 63 23.16 17.18 -29.56
N GLU A 64 22.65 16.74 -28.41
CA GLU A 64 23.35 16.93 -27.13
C GLU A 64 24.52 15.93 -27.04
N VAL A 65 25.72 16.41 -26.73
CA VAL A 65 26.93 15.59 -26.62
C VAL A 65 27.69 15.87 -25.33
N ILE A 66 28.43 14.87 -24.85
CA ILE A 66 29.44 15.04 -23.80
C ILE A 66 30.80 14.82 -24.46
N ILE A 67 31.70 15.76 -24.24
CA ILE A 67 33.07 15.72 -24.72
C ILE A 67 33.97 15.34 -23.54
N VAL A 68 34.89 14.40 -23.75
CA VAL A 68 35.83 13.92 -22.74
C VAL A 68 37.26 14.32 -23.16
N PRO A 69 37.70 15.53 -22.82
CA PRO A 69 39.02 16.03 -23.20
C PRO A 69 40.19 15.40 -22.44
N LYS A 70 39.94 14.73 -21.31
CA LYS A 70 40.97 14.07 -20.50
C LYS A 70 40.59 12.63 -20.25
N THR A 71 41.34 11.70 -20.83
CA THR A 71 41.09 10.25 -20.76
C THR A 71 42.39 9.55 -20.40
N VAL A 72 42.37 8.63 -19.44
CA VAL A 72 43.55 7.95 -18.91
C VAL A 72 44.17 7.02 -19.95
N LYS A 73 45.49 7.16 -20.14
CA LYS A 73 46.34 6.34 -20.99
C LYS A 73 47.10 5.30 -20.16
N THR A 74 47.06 4.03 -20.57
CA THR A 74 47.86 2.99 -19.92
C THR A 74 49.32 3.06 -20.39
N TYR A 75 50.26 3.01 -19.44
CA TYR A 75 51.69 2.89 -19.73
C TYR A 75 52.26 1.64 -19.05
N PHE A 76 53.16 0.95 -19.73
CA PHE A 76 53.86 -0.22 -19.23
C PHE A 76 55.35 0.09 -19.09
N GLU A 77 55.91 -0.13 -17.90
CA GLU A 77 57.36 -0.19 -17.70
C GLU A 77 57.74 -1.62 -17.31
N ASN A 78 58.76 -2.18 -17.96
CA ASN A 78 59.28 -3.52 -17.64
C ASN A 78 58.20 -4.62 -17.60
N GLY A 79 57.18 -4.52 -18.46
CA GLY A 79 56.10 -5.50 -18.56
C GLY A 79 55.05 -5.44 -17.43
N LYS A 80 55.13 -4.47 -16.52
CA LYS A 80 54.09 -4.18 -15.51
C LYS A 80 53.39 -2.86 -15.84
N LYS A 81 52.08 -2.82 -15.61
CA LYS A 81 51.28 -1.61 -15.73
C LYS A 81 51.69 -0.66 -14.60
N ILE A 82 52.07 0.58 -14.92
CA ILE A 82 52.53 1.55 -13.91
C ILE A 82 51.38 1.99 -13.00
N ASN A 83 50.14 2.03 -13.51
CA ASN A 83 48.92 2.34 -12.75
C ASN A 83 47.93 1.17 -12.81
N ASP A 84 48.02 0.23 -11.88
CA ASP A 84 47.02 -0.84 -11.75
C ASP A 84 45.68 -0.33 -11.19
N ASN A 85 45.67 0.83 -10.53
CA ASN A 85 44.51 1.31 -9.76
C ASN A 85 43.46 2.06 -10.59
N ILE A 86 43.77 2.52 -11.81
CA ILE A 86 42.82 3.19 -12.70
C ILE A 86 42.78 2.46 -14.05
N ASP A 87 41.56 2.19 -14.50
CA ASP A 87 41.30 1.49 -15.76
C ASP A 87 41.65 2.33 -16.99
N GLU A 88 42.11 1.67 -18.06
CA GLU A 88 42.32 2.33 -19.36
C GLU A 88 41.02 2.92 -19.92
N LEU A 89 41.15 4.01 -20.67
CA LEU A 89 40.01 4.75 -21.24
C LEU A 89 39.08 5.34 -20.17
N THR A 90 39.55 5.53 -18.94
CA THR A 90 38.74 6.22 -17.93
C THR A 90 38.72 7.72 -18.17
N GLY A 91 37.54 8.32 -18.26
CA GLY A 91 37.38 9.76 -18.45
C GLY A 91 37.52 10.53 -17.14
N ILE A 92 38.23 11.66 -17.20
CA ILE A 92 38.60 12.47 -16.03
C ILE A 92 37.90 13.81 -16.02
N LEU A 93 37.63 14.39 -17.20
CA LEU A 93 36.90 15.63 -17.35
C LEU A 93 35.82 15.42 -18.40
N TYR A 94 34.60 15.80 -18.06
CA TYR A 94 33.44 15.69 -18.94
C TYR A 94 32.85 17.08 -19.19
N VAL A 95 32.57 17.38 -20.45
CA VAL A 95 32.13 18.71 -20.91
C VAL A 95 30.82 18.55 -21.70
N PRO A 96 29.68 18.98 -21.14
CA PRO A 96 28.41 19.05 -21.88
C PRO A 96 28.46 20.09 -23.00
N ALA A 97 27.91 19.74 -24.17
CA ALA A 97 27.79 20.63 -25.33
C ALA A 97 26.59 20.28 -26.22
N ILE A 98 26.26 21.18 -27.14
CA ILE A 98 25.36 20.93 -28.28
C ILE A 98 26.22 20.85 -29.53
N LEU A 99 25.98 19.85 -30.37
CA LEU A 99 26.60 19.69 -31.68
C LEU A 99 25.56 19.98 -32.77
N SER A 100 25.83 20.99 -33.59
CA SER A 100 24.97 21.30 -34.73
C SER A 100 25.15 20.29 -35.87
N HIS A 101 24.17 20.19 -36.77
CA HIS A 101 24.28 19.40 -38.00
C HIS A 101 25.35 19.91 -38.98
N GLU A 102 25.93 21.08 -38.71
CA GLU A 102 27.03 21.69 -39.47
C GLU A 102 28.40 21.42 -38.81
N GLY A 103 28.43 20.67 -37.70
CA GLY A 103 29.66 20.31 -36.99
C GLY A 103 30.11 21.34 -35.94
N LYS A 104 29.29 22.35 -35.65
CA LYS A 104 29.65 23.40 -34.69
C LYS A 104 29.27 22.98 -33.26
N LEU A 105 30.20 23.17 -32.32
CA LEU A 105 29.98 22.98 -30.89
C LEU A 105 29.47 24.26 -30.24
N GLU A 106 28.42 24.13 -29.45
CA GLU A 106 27.74 25.21 -28.76
C GLU A 106 27.45 24.87 -27.29
N ILE A 107 27.21 25.90 -26.48
CA ILE A 107 26.95 25.74 -25.05
C ILE A 107 25.51 25.22 -24.85
N ASN A 108 25.34 24.20 -24.02
CA ASN A 108 24.02 23.69 -23.69
C ASN A 108 23.32 24.55 -22.62
N HIS A 109 22.63 25.61 -23.05
CA HIS A 109 21.85 26.49 -22.16
C HIS A 109 20.52 25.88 -21.68
N LYS A 110 20.05 24.78 -22.28
CA LYS A 110 18.74 24.19 -21.97
C LYS A 110 18.74 23.43 -20.65
N ASN A 111 19.81 22.68 -20.37
CA ASN A 111 19.87 21.76 -19.22
C ASN A 111 20.85 22.20 -18.11
N TYR A 112 21.54 23.34 -18.29
CA TYR A 112 22.52 23.92 -17.36
C TYR A 112 23.50 22.88 -16.75
N LYS A 113 23.95 21.91 -17.54
CA LYS A 113 24.97 20.97 -17.08
C LYS A 113 26.31 21.67 -17.06
N SER A 114 26.98 21.67 -15.91
CA SER A 114 28.36 22.15 -15.77
C SER A 114 29.35 21.05 -16.15
N PRO A 115 30.55 21.41 -16.64
CA PRO A 115 31.64 20.45 -16.73
C PRO A 115 31.90 19.83 -15.37
N TRP A 116 32.30 18.57 -15.34
CA TRP A 116 32.57 17.87 -14.08
C TRP A 116 33.79 16.96 -14.18
N ILE A 117 34.45 16.82 -13.03
CA ILE A 117 35.40 15.74 -12.77
C ILE A 117 34.65 14.71 -11.93
N PRO A 118 34.72 13.41 -12.27
CA PRO A 118 34.00 12.39 -11.53
C PRO A 118 34.35 12.39 -10.06
N ARG A 119 33.32 12.19 -9.24
CA ARG A 119 33.46 12.29 -7.79
C ARG A 119 34.46 11.30 -7.20
N GLU A 120 34.65 10.15 -7.86
CA GLU A 120 35.64 9.13 -7.51
C GLU A 120 37.10 9.58 -7.66
N PHE A 121 37.37 10.71 -8.33
CA PHE A 121 38.69 11.33 -8.42
C PHE A 121 38.87 12.52 -7.46
N LEU A 122 37.88 12.81 -6.60
CA LEU A 122 37.89 13.96 -5.71
C LEU A 122 37.95 13.57 -4.23
N GLU A 123 38.65 14.34 -3.39
CA GLU A 123 38.62 14.18 -1.93
C GLU A 123 37.32 14.75 -1.34
N PRO A 124 36.80 14.21 -0.22
CA PRO A 124 37.27 13.00 0.48
C PRO A 124 36.87 11.71 -0.24
N MET A 125 37.77 10.73 -0.29
CA MET A 125 37.57 9.38 -0.86
C MET A 125 38.32 8.33 -0.02
N ILE A 126 38.11 7.03 -0.29
CA ILE A 126 38.73 5.92 0.47
C ILE A 126 40.26 5.93 0.35
N GLU A 127 40.77 6.24 -0.84
CA GLU A 127 42.19 6.23 -1.18
C GLU A 127 42.62 7.64 -1.61
N PRO A 128 42.89 8.58 -0.69
CA PRO A 128 43.21 9.98 -1.01
C PRO A 128 44.37 10.14 -2.00
N GLN A 129 45.31 9.20 -2.00
CA GLN A 129 46.44 9.16 -2.94
C GLN A 129 46.03 9.07 -4.42
N LEU A 130 44.82 8.60 -4.73
CA LEU A 130 44.31 8.55 -6.11
C LEU A 130 43.54 9.82 -6.52
N SER A 131 43.47 10.82 -5.65
CA SER A 131 42.66 12.01 -5.88
C SER A 131 43.37 13.06 -6.74
N LEU A 132 42.65 13.54 -7.74
CA LEU A 132 43.04 14.65 -8.58
C LEU A 132 42.84 16.02 -7.92
N GLY A 133 41.92 16.15 -6.97
CA GLY A 133 41.54 17.44 -6.40
C GLY A 133 40.51 17.34 -5.29
N LYS A 134 40.12 18.45 -4.67
CA LYS A 134 39.11 18.42 -3.59
C LYS A 134 37.73 18.74 -4.16
N ILE A 135 36.70 18.04 -3.70
CA ILE A 135 35.31 18.39 -4.04
C ILE A 135 34.96 19.80 -3.58
N ASP A 136 35.60 20.30 -2.51
CA ASP A 136 35.45 21.67 -2.03
C ASP A 136 35.93 22.69 -3.06
N ASP A 137 36.99 22.40 -3.81
CA ASP A 137 37.47 23.26 -4.89
C ASP A 137 36.47 23.28 -6.05
N VAL A 138 35.87 22.12 -6.38
CA VAL A 138 34.79 22.03 -7.37
C VAL A 138 33.60 22.89 -6.95
N ASP A 139 33.10 22.71 -5.74
CA ASP A 139 31.90 23.40 -5.27
C ASP A 139 32.14 24.90 -5.09
N LYS A 140 33.33 25.30 -4.60
CA LYS A 140 33.73 26.71 -4.51
C LYS A 140 33.80 27.34 -5.90
N PHE A 141 34.40 26.64 -6.86
CA PHE A 141 34.45 27.12 -8.24
C PHE A 141 33.05 27.25 -8.83
N LEU A 142 32.21 26.21 -8.73
CA LEU A 142 30.86 26.24 -9.27
C LEU A 142 30.03 27.34 -8.60
N SER A 143 30.10 27.48 -7.28
CA SER A 143 29.35 28.52 -6.53
C SER A 143 29.76 29.93 -6.94
N ASN A 144 31.07 30.21 -7.05
CA ASN A 144 31.58 31.52 -7.42
C ASN A 144 31.31 31.87 -8.89
N ASN A 145 31.24 30.86 -9.77
CA ASN A 145 31.15 31.06 -11.21
C ASN A 145 29.80 30.64 -11.82
N THR A 146 28.78 30.30 -11.00
CA THR A 146 27.45 29.87 -11.47
C THR A 146 26.80 30.94 -12.36
N TYR A 147 26.87 32.20 -11.95
CA TYR A 147 26.28 33.30 -12.72
C TYR A 147 27.08 33.61 -13.99
N GLN A 148 28.40 33.46 -13.94
CA GLN A 148 29.27 33.61 -15.11
C GLN A 148 28.96 32.54 -16.15
N GLN A 149 28.80 31.27 -15.75
CA GLN A 149 28.45 30.18 -16.65
C GLN A 149 27.13 30.45 -17.41
N LYS A 150 26.14 31.04 -16.74
CA LYS A 150 24.85 31.41 -17.36
C LYS A 150 24.95 32.54 -18.38
N LYS A 151 26.04 33.32 -18.37
CA LYS A 151 26.27 34.47 -19.27
C LYS A 151 27.17 34.18 -20.46
N LEU A 152 27.85 33.03 -20.48
CA LEU A 152 28.73 32.64 -21.59
C LEU A 152 27.93 32.63 -22.90
N GLN A 153 28.43 33.26 -23.96
CA GLN A 153 27.71 33.37 -25.23
C GLN A 153 28.33 32.58 -26.38
N ASN A 154 29.64 32.29 -26.30
CA ASN A 154 30.37 31.62 -27.38
C ASN A 154 31.27 30.50 -26.85
N TRP A 155 31.67 29.61 -27.78
CA TRP A 155 32.45 28.42 -27.46
C TRP A 155 33.83 28.74 -26.88
N SER A 156 34.50 29.79 -27.36
CA SER A 156 35.82 30.18 -26.84
C SER A 156 35.78 30.63 -25.38
N GLU A 157 34.74 31.38 -24.97
CA GLU A 157 34.50 31.72 -23.57
C GLU A 157 34.27 30.47 -22.72
N TYR A 158 33.54 29.49 -23.25
CA TYR A 158 33.28 28.24 -22.55
C TYR A 158 34.52 27.37 -22.40
N ILE A 159 35.40 27.31 -23.41
CA ILE A 159 36.70 26.65 -23.31
C ILE A 159 37.55 27.28 -22.21
N ASN A 160 37.61 28.61 -22.13
CA ASN A 160 38.33 29.29 -21.05
C ASN A 160 37.75 28.95 -19.67
N TYR A 161 36.42 28.90 -19.56
CA TYR A 161 35.74 28.46 -18.35
C TYR A 161 36.11 27.01 -17.96
N ILE A 162 36.15 26.08 -18.93
CA ILE A 162 36.51 24.68 -18.72
C ILE A 162 37.98 24.53 -18.29
N LYS A 163 38.90 25.28 -18.92
CA LYS A 163 40.31 25.30 -18.54
C LYS A 163 40.49 25.79 -17.10
N ASN A 164 39.84 26.90 -16.76
CA ASN A 164 39.87 27.42 -15.40
C ASN A 164 39.28 26.44 -14.38
N PHE A 165 38.15 25.80 -14.72
CA PHE A 165 37.54 24.75 -13.90
C PHE A 165 38.54 23.61 -13.63
N TYR A 166 39.15 23.05 -14.68
CA TYR A 166 40.12 21.97 -14.54
C TYR A 166 41.34 22.37 -13.72
N ASN A 167 41.92 23.54 -14.01
CA ASN A 167 43.15 24.00 -13.36
C ASN A 167 42.92 24.27 -11.87
N GLU A 168 41.78 24.87 -11.51
CA GLU A 168 41.44 25.13 -10.10
C GLU A 168 41.24 23.86 -9.29
N ILE A 169 40.68 22.80 -9.90
CA ILE A 169 40.39 21.57 -9.18
C ILE A 169 41.63 20.67 -9.11
N THR A 170 42.32 20.48 -10.23
CA THR A 170 43.44 19.55 -10.35
C THR A 170 44.78 20.14 -9.94
N LYS A 171 44.85 21.47 -9.79
CA LYS A 171 46.09 22.24 -9.60
C LYS A 171 47.14 21.99 -10.69
N SER A 172 46.70 21.51 -11.86
CA SER A 172 47.52 21.20 -13.02
C SER A 172 46.99 21.94 -14.26
N ASP A 173 47.87 22.32 -15.18
CA ASP A 173 47.45 22.99 -16.42
C ASP A 173 46.67 22.03 -17.32
N PHE A 174 45.48 22.43 -17.78
CA PHE A 174 44.65 21.73 -18.75
C PHE A 174 45.43 21.32 -20.00
N ASP A 175 46.41 22.11 -20.45
CA ASP A 175 47.13 21.79 -21.67
C ASP A 175 48.19 20.68 -21.49
N ASN A 176 48.50 20.28 -20.25
CA ASN A 176 49.42 19.18 -19.95
C ASN A 176 48.78 17.80 -20.17
N ASN A 177 49.55 16.86 -20.73
CA ASN A 177 49.09 15.48 -20.97
C ASN A 177 49.36 14.53 -19.78
N TYR A 178 49.68 15.08 -18.62
CA TYR A 178 49.90 14.32 -17.39
C TYR A 178 49.50 15.13 -16.15
N ILE A 179 49.22 14.43 -15.06
CA ILE A 179 49.16 14.97 -13.69
C ILE A 179 50.16 14.16 -12.88
N GLU A 180 51.08 14.87 -12.21
CA GLU A 180 52.05 14.30 -11.28
C GLU A 180 51.83 14.97 -9.92
N LYS A 181 51.39 14.18 -8.95
CA LYS A 181 51.08 14.66 -7.59
C LYS A 181 51.37 13.55 -6.58
N ASP A 182 52.33 13.80 -5.69
CA ASP A 182 52.81 12.82 -4.71
C ASP A 182 53.16 11.47 -5.39
N ASP A 183 52.50 10.37 -5.04
CA ASP A 183 52.67 9.04 -5.67
C ASP A 183 51.74 8.78 -6.89
N LEU A 184 50.90 9.76 -7.26
CA LEU A 184 49.96 9.66 -8.37
C LEU A 184 50.58 10.22 -9.66
N ASN A 185 50.80 9.34 -10.64
CA ASN A 185 51.28 9.73 -11.98
C ASN A 185 50.29 9.28 -13.04
N ILE A 186 49.38 10.16 -13.44
CA ILE A 186 48.37 9.87 -14.47
C ILE A 186 48.80 10.51 -15.79
N ARG A 187 48.84 9.71 -16.86
CA ARG A 187 49.01 10.19 -18.24
C ARG A 187 47.69 10.17 -18.98
N PHE A 188 47.50 11.12 -19.89
CA PHE A 188 46.30 11.23 -20.71
C PHE A 188 46.57 10.89 -22.18
N GLU A 189 45.53 10.40 -22.85
CA GLU A 189 45.49 10.28 -24.31
C GLU A 189 45.50 11.66 -24.99
N GLU A 190 46.02 11.72 -26.22
CA GLU A 190 45.92 12.92 -27.06
C GLU A 190 44.54 13.04 -27.74
N ASN A 191 43.82 11.92 -27.82
CA ASN A 191 42.50 11.82 -28.42
C ASN A 191 41.43 12.39 -27.47
N ILE A 192 40.50 13.18 -28.03
CA ILE A 192 39.31 13.66 -27.32
C ILE A 192 38.11 12.86 -27.80
N TYR A 193 37.31 12.40 -26.86
CA TYR A 193 36.17 11.53 -27.16
C TYR A 193 34.87 12.32 -27.12
N VAL A 194 34.01 12.11 -28.11
CA VAL A 194 32.66 12.68 -28.18
C VAL A 194 31.65 11.55 -28.08
N ILE A 195 30.70 11.69 -27.16
CA ILE A 195 29.64 10.71 -26.92
C ILE A 195 28.28 11.40 -26.91
N LEU A 196 27.24 10.66 -27.26
CA LEU A 196 25.88 11.16 -27.22
C LEU A 196 25.44 11.38 -25.77
N ASP A 197 24.98 12.59 -25.46
CA ASP A 197 24.48 12.94 -24.14
C ASP A 197 23.05 12.43 -23.95
N ASN A 198 22.95 11.20 -23.46
CA ASN A 198 21.68 10.60 -23.05
C ASN A 198 21.34 10.89 -21.58
N ILE A 199 22.12 11.71 -20.87
CA ILE A 199 21.95 11.96 -19.44
C ILE A 199 20.78 12.94 -19.24
N VAL A 200 19.57 12.44 -18.99
CA VAL A 200 18.45 13.33 -18.64
C VAL A 200 18.69 13.92 -17.25
N ASN A 201 18.72 15.25 -17.12
CA ASN A 201 18.76 15.94 -15.82
C ASN A 201 17.39 15.87 -15.13
N ALA A 202 16.94 14.65 -14.82
CA ALA A 202 15.61 14.40 -14.26
C ALA A 202 15.46 14.97 -12.84
N THR A 203 16.57 15.17 -12.12
CA THR A 203 16.56 15.63 -10.72
C THR A 203 16.55 17.15 -10.56
N PHE A 204 16.67 17.93 -11.65
CA PHE A 204 16.74 19.39 -11.58
C PHE A 204 15.63 20.02 -10.72
N ASN A 205 14.37 19.62 -10.94
CA ASN A 205 13.26 20.19 -10.18
C ASN A 205 13.33 19.83 -8.68
N VAL A 206 13.83 18.63 -8.36
CA VAL A 206 14.04 18.19 -6.96
C VAL A 206 15.14 19.02 -6.30
N GLU A 207 16.22 19.33 -7.03
CA GLU A 207 17.31 20.19 -6.54
C GLU A 207 16.83 21.61 -6.24
N GLN A 208 16.03 22.19 -7.15
CA GLN A 208 15.46 23.52 -6.95
C GLN A 208 14.53 23.57 -5.73
N LEU A 209 13.85 22.48 -5.40
CA LEU A 209 13.04 22.39 -4.18
C LEU A 209 13.91 22.28 -2.93
N TYR A 210 15.01 21.51 -2.97
CA TYR A 210 15.97 21.50 -1.87
C TYR A 210 16.59 22.88 -1.62
N ASP A 211 16.91 23.62 -2.68
CA ASP A 211 17.41 24.99 -2.58
C ASP A 211 16.43 25.91 -1.84
N ASP A 212 15.16 25.87 -2.22
CA ASP A 212 14.13 26.67 -1.54
C ASP A 212 13.90 26.18 -0.10
N ILE A 213 13.88 24.87 0.17
CA ILE A 213 13.73 24.32 1.54
C ILE A 213 14.82 24.83 2.48
N LEU A 214 16.07 24.96 2.01
CA LEU A 214 17.20 25.41 2.81
C LEU A 214 17.13 26.90 3.17
N VAL A 215 16.46 27.71 2.35
CA VAL A 215 16.32 29.16 2.55
C VAL A 215 14.99 29.49 3.25
N ASN A 216 13.93 28.78 2.90
CA ASN A 216 12.57 29.03 3.35
C ASN A 216 12.33 28.47 4.76
N LYS A 217 12.04 29.36 5.72
CA LYS A 217 11.84 29.02 7.14
C LYS A 217 10.43 28.54 7.50
N GLN A 218 9.51 28.42 6.56
CA GLN A 218 8.18 27.83 6.81
C GLN A 218 8.33 26.41 7.39
N SER A 219 7.54 26.06 8.42
CA SER A 219 7.54 24.69 8.98
C SER A 219 7.01 23.69 7.96
N LYS A 220 7.65 22.52 7.89
CA LYS A 220 7.34 21.45 6.94
C LYS A 220 7.24 20.12 7.71
N PRO A 221 6.23 19.93 8.58
CA PRO A 221 6.23 18.86 9.59
C PRO A 221 6.40 17.46 9.01
N LEU A 222 5.81 17.19 7.84
CA LEU A 222 5.89 15.89 7.18
C LEU A 222 7.32 15.61 6.66
N TYR A 223 7.95 16.61 6.06
CA TYR A 223 9.35 16.54 5.64
C TYR A 223 10.29 16.37 6.82
N GLU A 224 10.11 17.19 7.86
CA GLU A 224 10.91 17.16 9.08
C GLU A 224 10.82 15.79 9.76
N ARG A 225 9.63 15.17 9.78
CA ARG A 225 9.46 13.79 10.26
C ARG A 225 10.16 12.78 9.35
N PHE A 226 9.99 12.89 8.03
CA PHE A 226 10.60 11.97 7.06
C PHE A 226 12.13 11.90 7.20
N ILE A 227 12.79 13.04 7.42
CA ILE A 227 14.26 13.09 7.54
C ILE A 227 14.75 13.03 8.99
N SER A 228 13.87 12.73 9.95
CA SER A 228 14.24 12.67 11.36
C SER A 228 15.14 11.44 11.61
N PRO A 229 16.30 11.60 12.26
CA PRO A 229 17.19 10.49 12.59
C PRO A 229 16.70 9.74 13.83
N CYS A 230 15.49 9.20 13.80
CA CYS A 230 14.93 8.40 14.88
C CYS A 230 13.97 7.32 14.36
N ILE A 231 13.78 6.28 15.17
CA ILE A 231 12.72 5.29 14.98
C ILE A 231 11.58 5.67 15.92
N GLU A 232 10.39 5.91 15.38
CA GLU A 232 9.24 6.31 16.15
C GLU A 232 8.80 5.20 17.12
N LYS A 233 8.26 5.56 18.28
CA LYS A 233 7.74 4.57 19.23
C LYS A 233 6.38 4.04 18.76
N SER A 234 6.22 2.73 18.77
CA SER A 234 4.99 2.08 18.32
C SER A 234 3.83 2.33 19.30
N LYS A 235 2.70 2.79 18.76
CA LYS A 235 1.38 2.86 19.39
C LYS A 235 0.68 1.51 19.26
N LYS A 236 -0.33 1.28 20.09
CA LYS A 236 -1.16 0.06 20.04
C LYS A 236 -1.94 -0.01 18.72
N LEU A 237 -1.97 -1.19 18.10
CA LEU A 237 -2.78 -1.44 16.91
C LEU A 237 -4.26 -1.25 17.20
N ILE A 238 -4.96 -0.67 16.23
CA ILE A 238 -6.41 -0.46 16.26
C ILE A 238 -7.11 -1.75 15.84
N PRO A 239 -8.02 -2.31 16.67
CA PRO A 239 -8.73 -3.53 16.32
C PRO A 239 -9.56 -3.40 15.05
N ASN A 240 -9.52 -4.43 14.20
CA ASN A 240 -10.27 -4.47 12.93
C ASN A 240 -11.79 -4.39 13.10
N ASP A 241 -12.28 -4.80 14.27
CA ASP A 241 -13.69 -4.86 14.60
C ASP A 241 -14.18 -3.66 15.43
N SER A 242 -13.36 -2.61 15.54
CA SER A 242 -13.72 -1.36 16.21
C SER A 242 -14.93 -0.72 15.54
N TYR A 243 -16.07 -0.66 16.25
CA TYR A 243 -17.31 -0.08 15.71
C TYR A 243 -17.15 1.40 15.37
N LEU A 244 -16.36 2.15 16.15
CA LEU A 244 -16.08 3.56 15.87
C LEU A 244 -15.37 3.71 14.52
N LYS A 245 -14.44 2.81 14.21
CA LYS A 245 -13.73 2.80 12.93
C LYS A 245 -14.59 2.35 11.77
N MET A 246 -15.54 1.44 12.01
CA MET A 246 -16.54 1.11 11.01
C MET A 246 -17.45 2.29 10.66
N ILE A 247 -17.85 3.09 11.66
CA ILE A 247 -18.64 4.32 11.45
C ILE A 247 -17.81 5.38 10.73
N ASP A 248 -16.55 5.54 11.14
CA ASP A 248 -15.64 6.52 10.59
C ASP A 248 -15.25 6.22 9.13
N HIS A 249 -15.17 4.95 8.71
CA HIS A 249 -14.97 4.61 7.29
C HIS A 249 -16.25 4.92 6.47
N LYS A 250 -16.17 5.94 5.61
CA LYS A 250 -17.26 6.52 4.84
C LYS A 250 -17.30 6.09 3.38
N GLY A 251 -16.16 5.93 2.71
CA GLY A 251 -16.13 5.78 1.26
C GLY A 251 -15.36 4.56 0.77
N GLN A 252 -15.82 3.95 -0.32
CA GLN A 252 -15.13 2.85 -0.98
C GLN A 252 -15.22 2.98 -2.50
N MET A 253 -14.09 2.95 -3.21
CA MET A 253 -14.12 3.19 -4.67
C MET A 253 -14.64 2.01 -5.48
N SER A 254 -14.49 0.76 -5.00
CA SER A 254 -14.93 -0.45 -5.72
C SER A 254 -16.02 -1.21 -4.96
N GLY A 255 -17.11 -1.53 -5.66
CA GLY A 255 -18.23 -2.31 -5.13
C GLY A 255 -18.14 -3.82 -5.38
N GLU A 256 -17.08 -4.30 -6.04
CA GLU A 256 -16.98 -5.71 -6.48
C GLU A 256 -16.63 -6.65 -5.32
N TYR A 257 -15.66 -6.27 -4.50
CA TYR A 257 -15.18 -7.05 -3.37
C TYR A 257 -15.02 -6.18 -2.11
N PRO A 258 -15.30 -6.73 -0.91
CA PRO A 258 -15.04 -6.03 0.34
C PRO A 258 -13.54 -5.91 0.59
N LEU A 259 -13.16 -5.00 1.49
CA LEU A 259 -11.79 -4.92 1.97
C LEU A 259 -11.37 -6.20 2.69
N ALA A 260 -10.17 -6.69 2.39
CA ALA A 260 -9.51 -7.73 3.19
C ALA A 260 -9.25 -7.23 4.62
N LYS A 261 -9.02 -8.13 5.59
CA LYS A 261 -8.87 -7.74 6.99
C LYS A 261 -7.68 -6.82 7.18
N SER A 262 -6.53 -7.13 6.56
CA SER A 262 -5.34 -6.28 6.66
C SER A 262 -5.50 -4.92 5.97
N GLN A 263 -6.29 -4.86 4.89
CA GLN A 263 -6.57 -3.61 4.18
C GLN A 263 -7.49 -2.71 5.04
N ARG A 264 -8.54 -3.28 5.62
CA ARG A 264 -9.42 -2.58 6.56
C ARG A 264 -8.65 -2.05 7.76
N GLU A 265 -7.72 -2.85 8.27
CA GLU A 265 -6.83 -2.43 9.35
C GLU A 265 -6.03 -1.19 8.95
N ALA A 266 -5.43 -1.19 7.76
CA ALA A 266 -4.70 -0.03 7.26
C ALA A 266 -5.58 1.22 7.10
N VAL A 267 -6.82 1.07 6.63
CA VAL A 267 -7.80 2.19 6.57
C VAL A 267 -8.12 2.72 7.97
N ASN A 268 -8.33 1.85 8.96
CA ASN A 268 -8.62 2.25 10.34
C ASN A 268 -7.47 3.06 10.96
N HIS A 269 -6.23 2.69 10.67
CA HIS A 269 -5.03 3.40 11.14
C HIS A 269 -4.80 4.70 10.38
N PHE A 270 -5.07 4.71 9.06
CA PHE A 270 -5.02 5.91 8.24
C PHE A 270 -5.96 6.99 8.78
N SER A 271 -7.13 6.61 9.30
CA SER A 271 -8.08 7.60 9.81
C SER A 271 -7.67 8.30 11.11
N GLU A 272 -6.65 7.79 11.81
CA GLU A 272 -6.01 8.47 12.95
C GLU A 272 -4.82 9.35 12.54
N LEU A 273 -4.43 9.33 11.27
CA LEU A 273 -3.22 10.00 10.79
C LEU A 273 -3.36 11.52 10.91
N LYS A 274 -2.46 12.15 11.66
CA LYS A 274 -2.40 13.60 11.85
C LYS A 274 -1.47 14.26 10.83
N GLU A 275 -1.54 15.59 10.73
CA GLU A 275 -0.58 16.34 9.92
C GLU A 275 0.86 16.08 10.40
N GLY A 276 1.76 15.98 9.44
CA GLY A 276 3.14 15.57 9.61
C GLY A 276 3.35 14.06 9.73
N GLU A 277 2.32 13.24 9.89
CA GLU A 277 2.48 11.79 10.13
C GLU A 277 2.57 10.97 8.82
N ILE A 278 3.28 9.83 8.91
CA ILE A 278 3.49 8.89 7.81
C ILE A 278 2.92 7.53 8.21
N LEU A 279 2.07 6.96 7.35
CA LEU A 279 1.63 5.58 7.47
C LEU A 279 2.38 4.70 6.46
N ALA A 280 3.18 3.75 6.95
CA ALA A 280 3.86 2.77 6.12
C ALA A 280 3.03 1.48 6.03
N VAL A 281 2.79 1.00 4.81
CA VAL A 281 2.06 -0.25 4.54
C VAL A 281 2.86 -1.14 3.60
N SER A 282 3.39 -2.21 4.15
CA SER A 282 4.13 -3.25 3.43
C SER A 282 3.20 -4.30 2.84
N GLY A 283 3.47 -4.72 1.61
CA GLY A 283 2.78 -5.88 1.05
C GLY A 283 3.32 -6.33 -0.30
N PRO A 284 3.43 -7.65 -0.54
CA PRO A 284 3.82 -8.18 -1.84
C PRO A 284 2.87 -7.76 -2.97
N PRO A 285 3.23 -7.99 -4.24
CA PRO A 285 2.30 -7.84 -5.34
C PRO A 285 1.12 -8.80 -5.14
N GLY A 286 -0.10 -8.38 -5.45
CA GLY A 286 -1.30 -9.24 -5.30
C GLY A 286 -1.95 -9.25 -3.92
N THR A 287 -1.49 -8.44 -2.96
CA THR A 287 -2.16 -8.21 -1.66
C THR A 287 -3.18 -7.05 -1.67
N GLY A 288 -3.39 -6.43 -2.85
CA GLY A 288 -4.37 -5.37 -3.05
C GLY A 288 -3.94 -4.00 -2.49
N LYS A 289 -2.65 -3.65 -2.61
CA LYS A 289 -2.11 -2.30 -2.32
C LYS A 289 -2.91 -1.20 -3.02
N THR A 290 -3.20 -1.37 -4.31
CA THR A 290 -3.95 -0.38 -5.08
C THR A 290 -5.40 -0.26 -4.62
N THR A 291 -6.04 -1.38 -4.26
CA THR A 291 -7.38 -1.38 -3.65
C THR A 291 -7.40 -0.60 -2.34
N LEU A 292 -6.38 -0.77 -1.48
CA LEU A 292 -6.22 0.03 -0.26
C LEU A 292 -6.12 1.54 -0.57
N LEU A 293 -5.28 1.92 -1.54
CA LEU A 293 -5.13 3.32 -1.93
C LEU A 293 -6.44 3.93 -2.45
N GLN A 294 -7.17 3.19 -3.29
CA GLN A 294 -8.49 3.59 -3.78
C GLN A 294 -9.50 3.77 -2.64
N SER A 295 -9.50 2.89 -1.63
CA SER A 295 -10.34 3.02 -0.45
C SER A 295 -10.03 4.28 0.36
N ILE A 296 -8.75 4.58 0.57
CA ILE A 296 -8.32 5.77 1.30
C ILE A 296 -8.73 7.05 0.57
N VAL A 297 -8.53 7.09 -0.76
CA VAL A 297 -8.94 8.23 -1.59
C VAL A 297 -10.46 8.43 -1.51
N ALA A 298 -11.24 7.35 -1.69
CA ALA A 298 -12.69 7.40 -1.58
C ALA A 298 -13.15 7.85 -0.19
N ASP A 299 -12.54 7.33 0.87
CA ASP A 299 -12.87 7.70 2.25
C ASP A 299 -12.67 9.19 2.52
N MET A 300 -11.53 9.75 2.09
CA MET A 300 -11.25 11.19 2.23
C MET A 300 -12.26 12.05 1.45
N TYR A 301 -12.59 11.64 0.23
CA TYR A 301 -13.55 12.35 -0.62
C TYR A 301 -14.95 12.39 0.00
N VAL A 302 -15.45 11.24 0.45
CA VAL A 302 -16.78 11.14 1.07
C VAL A 302 -16.83 11.89 2.40
N LYS A 303 -15.78 11.80 3.23
CA LYS A 303 -15.70 12.56 4.49
C LYS A 303 -15.76 14.06 4.24
N ASN A 304 -14.96 14.58 3.31
CA ASN A 304 -14.97 16.00 3.01
C ASN A 304 -16.33 16.44 2.41
N ALA A 305 -16.97 15.62 1.58
CA ALA A 305 -18.29 15.94 1.02
C ALA A 305 -19.37 15.98 2.11
N LEU A 306 -19.39 15.02 3.04
CA LEU A 306 -20.30 14.98 4.19
C LEU A 306 -20.12 16.18 5.14
N GLU A 307 -18.92 16.77 5.17
CA GLU A 307 -18.60 17.95 5.97
C GLU A 307 -18.63 19.26 5.14
N GLU A 308 -19.07 19.20 3.88
CA GLU A 308 -19.11 20.31 2.92
C GLU A 308 -17.75 21.03 2.70
N LYS A 309 -16.65 20.34 3.00
CA LYS A 309 -15.29 20.84 2.82
C LYS A 309 -14.86 20.80 1.36
N LYS A 310 -13.78 21.53 1.05
CA LYS A 310 -13.11 21.47 -0.26
C LYS A 310 -12.73 20.01 -0.58
N ALA A 311 -12.77 19.65 -1.87
CA ALA A 311 -12.28 18.34 -2.29
C ALA A 311 -10.79 18.19 -1.90
N PRO A 312 -10.40 17.05 -1.33
CA PRO A 312 -9.03 16.85 -0.87
C PRO A 312 -8.05 16.83 -2.06
N LEU A 313 -6.92 17.52 -1.93
CA LEU A 313 -5.86 17.49 -2.93
C LEU A 313 -4.94 16.29 -2.67
N ILE A 314 -5.07 15.25 -3.50
CA ILE A 314 -4.34 13.99 -3.34
C ILE A 314 -3.37 13.81 -4.50
N VAL A 315 -2.10 13.55 -4.19
CA VAL A 315 -1.05 13.32 -5.19
C VAL A 315 -0.42 11.95 -4.99
N ALA A 316 -0.37 11.14 -6.03
CA ALA A 316 0.35 9.89 -6.08
C ALA A 316 1.67 10.04 -6.85
N SER A 317 2.76 9.50 -6.30
CA SER A 317 4.08 9.62 -6.90
C SER A 317 4.97 8.39 -6.75
N SER A 318 5.80 8.18 -7.77
CA SER A 318 6.85 7.18 -7.81
C SER A 318 7.99 7.66 -8.72
N THR A 319 9.17 7.06 -8.65
CA THR A 319 10.25 7.28 -9.63
C THR A 319 10.06 6.42 -10.87
N ASN A 320 9.28 5.35 -10.77
CA ASN A 320 9.04 4.41 -11.86
C ASN A 320 7.81 4.84 -12.68
N ASN A 321 8.02 5.14 -13.96
CA ASN A 321 6.93 5.48 -14.89
C ASN A 321 5.88 4.36 -15.00
N GLN A 322 6.27 3.08 -14.89
CA GLN A 322 5.32 1.97 -14.91
C GLN A 322 4.44 1.95 -13.66
N ALA A 323 5.00 2.27 -12.49
CA ALA A 323 4.22 2.39 -11.27
C ALA A 323 3.20 3.53 -11.39
N VAL A 324 3.62 4.68 -11.92
CA VAL A 324 2.73 5.82 -12.22
C VAL A 324 1.58 5.40 -13.15
N THR A 325 1.87 4.73 -14.27
CA THR A 325 0.82 4.28 -15.19
C THR A 325 -0.10 3.24 -14.56
N ASN A 326 0.43 2.33 -13.72
CA ASN A 326 -0.39 1.34 -13.01
C ASN A 326 -1.41 1.99 -12.07
N ILE A 327 -1.03 3.09 -11.40
CA ILE A 327 -1.97 3.88 -10.59
C ILE A 327 -3.03 4.51 -11.48
N ILE A 328 -2.63 5.17 -12.57
CA ILE A 328 -3.58 5.81 -13.51
C ILE A 328 -4.58 4.80 -14.06
N ASP A 329 -4.09 3.65 -14.55
CA ASP A 329 -4.91 2.58 -15.10
C ASP A 329 -5.91 2.07 -14.05
N SER A 330 -5.45 1.82 -12.82
CA SER A 330 -6.31 1.32 -11.74
C SER A 330 -7.43 2.31 -11.37
N PHE A 331 -7.12 3.61 -11.35
CA PHE A 331 -8.12 4.66 -11.08
C PHE A 331 -9.02 4.94 -12.29
N GLY A 332 -8.64 4.52 -13.50
CA GLY A 332 -9.49 4.57 -14.69
C GLY A 332 -10.42 3.36 -14.84
N SER A 333 -10.06 2.20 -14.27
CA SER A 333 -10.75 0.92 -14.49
C SER A 333 -11.57 0.45 -13.27
N VAL A 334 -12.42 1.31 -12.71
CA VAL A 334 -13.29 0.92 -11.59
C VAL A 334 -14.41 0.01 -12.09
N THR A 335 -14.48 -1.23 -11.59
CA THR A 335 -15.55 -2.18 -11.93
C THR A 335 -16.91 -1.65 -11.47
N LYS A 336 -17.82 -1.47 -12.44
CA LYS A 336 -19.21 -1.10 -12.18
C LYS A 336 -20.02 -2.32 -11.74
N ILE A 337 -20.86 -2.17 -10.73
CA ILE A 337 -21.75 -3.21 -10.21
C ILE A 337 -23.17 -3.12 -10.81
N GLY A 338 -23.51 -2.02 -11.48
CA GLY A 338 -24.72 -1.80 -12.26
C GLY A 338 -25.79 -0.96 -11.55
N ILE A 339 -25.42 0.17 -10.95
CA ILE A 339 -26.34 1.07 -10.25
C ILE A 339 -26.80 2.17 -11.21
N GLU A 340 -27.90 1.89 -11.92
CA GLU A 340 -28.55 2.82 -12.86
C GLU A 340 -27.53 3.62 -13.69
N ASN A 341 -27.59 4.95 -13.68
CA ASN A 341 -26.61 5.86 -14.31
C ASN A 341 -25.67 6.54 -13.30
N LEU A 342 -25.67 6.11 -12.03
CA LEU A 342 -24.81 6.67 -10.97
C LEU A 342 -23.33 6.36 -11.21
N GLU A 343 -23.02 5.24 -11.85
CA GLU A 343 -21.63 4.80 -12.06
C GLU A 343 -21.01 5.39 -13.34
N GLU A 344 -21.45 6.58 -13.74
CA GLU A 344 -21.02 7.29 -14.94
C GLU A 344 -20.52 8.68 -14.56
N ARG A 345 -19.50 9.19 -15.24
CA ARG A 345 -19.07 10.58 -15.03
C ARG A 345 -20.07 11.52 -15.69
N TRP A 346 -20.54 12.52 -14.94
CA TRP A 346 -21.56 13.47 -15.42
C TRP A 346 -20.96 14.76 -15.99
N ILE A 347 -19.63 14.89 -15.97
CA ILE A 347 -18.89 15.93 -16.71
C ILE A 347 -18.43 15.37 -18.06
N GLU A 348 -18.60 16.16 -19.12
CA GLU A 348 -18.26 15.77 -20.48
C GLU A 348 -16.75 15.75 -20.72
N GLY A 349 -16.27 14.69 -21.36
CA GLY A 349 -14.83 14.47 -21.59
C GLY A 349 -14.06 13.93 -20.39
N VAL A 350 -14.72 13.65 -19.26
CA VAL A 350 -14.10 13.03 -18.07
C VAL A 350 -14.43 11.54 -18.03
N ASN A 351 -13.41 10.66 -18.17
CA ASN A 351 -13.58 9.21 -18.15
C ASN A 351 -12.74 8.45 -17.11
N SER A 352 -11.96 9.15 -16.28
CA SER A 352 -11.05 8.58 -15.28
C SER A 352 -11.06 9.39 -13.99
N PHE A 353 -10.74 8.75 -12.87
CA PHE A 353 -10.54 9.42 -11.57
C PHE A 353 -9.11 9.92 -11.35
N ALA A 354 -8.18 9.54 -12.24
CA ALA A 354 -6.78 9.96 -12.20
C ALA A 354 -6.49 11.05 -13.25
N LEU A 355 -5.68 12.03 -12.84
CA LEU A 355 -5.17 13.10 -13.69
C LEU A 355 -3.65 12.99 -13.77
N TYR A 356 -3.10 12.81 -14.96
CA TYR A 356 -1.67 12.61 -15.16
C TYR A 356 -0.94 13.91 -15.48
N PHE A 357 0.20 14.13 -14.84
CA PHE A 357 1.14 15.23 -15.15
C PHE A 357 2.43 14.63 -15.75
N PRO A 358 2.42 14.31 -17.07
CA PRO A 358 3.57 13.73 -17.74
C PRO A 358 4.69 14.74 -17.96
N SER A 359 5.93 14.25 -18.06
CA SER A 359 7.00 15.01 -18.71
C SER A 359 6.68 15.24 -20.19
N GLU A 360 7.22 16.29 -20.81
CA GLU A 360 7.05 16.59 -22.25
C GLU A 360 7.29 15.37 -23.16
N LYS A 361 8.38 14.61 -22.93
CA LYS A 361 8.73 13.41 -23.69
C LYS A 361 7.70 12.27 -23.62
N LYS A 362 6.78 12.32 -22.65
CA LYS A 362 5.77 11.28 -22.38
C LYS A 362 4.35 11.74 -22.67
N LYS A 363 4.12 13.03 -22.89
CA LYS A 363 2.80 13.63 -23.08
C LYS A 363 2.05 12.99 -24.25
N SER A 364 2.63 13.00 -25.45
CA SER A 364 2.02 12.39 -26.65
C SER A 364 1.68 10.89 -26.47
N LYS A 365 2.59 10.09 -25.90
CA LYS A 365 2.32 8.65 -25.64
C LYS A 365 1.24 8.42 -24.57
N ALA A 366 1.07 9.36 -23.65
CA ALA A 366 0.04 9.27 -22.62
C ALA A 366 -1.34 9.64 -23.20
N GLU A 367 -1.38 10.67 -24.05
CA GLU A 367 -2.58 11.07 -24.79
C GLU A 367 -3.03 9.97 -25.77
N GLU A 368 -2.11 9.29 -26.45
CA GLU A 368 -2.39 8.11 -27.29
C GLU A 368 -3.02 6.95 -26.50
N ARG A 369 -2.73 6.84 -25.20
CA ARG A 369 -3.34 5.86 -24.30
C ARG A 369 -4.69 6.31 -23.73
N GLY A 370 -5.14 7.52 -24.07
CA GLY A 370 -6.39 8.10 -23.59
C GLY A 370 -6.32 8.63 -22.15
N TYR A 371 -5.12 8.84 -21.59
CA TYR A 371 -4.99 9.41 -20.24
C TYR A 371 -5.33 10.90 -20.25
N HIS A 372 -6.04 11.36 -19.21
CA HIS A 372 -6.19 12.78 -18.94
C HIS A 372 -4.85 13.39 -18.57
N CYS A 373 -4.35 14.31 -19.38
CA CYS A 373 -3.04 14.92 -19.20
C CYS A 373 -3.16 16.44 -19.04
N THR A 374 -2.43 17.02 -18.09
CA THR A 374 -2.31 18.47 -17.91
C THR A 374 -0.96 18.83 -17.28
N SER A 375 -0.73 20.12 -17.05
CA SER A 375 0.41 20.67 -16.31
C SER A 375 -0.04 21.83 -15.42
N ASN A 376 0.88 22.37 -14.63
CA ASN A 376 0.68 23.59 -13.85
C ASN A 376 0.30 24.83 -14.69
N ASN A 377 0.40 24.76 -16.02
CA ASN A 377 -0.10 25.82 -16.91
C ASN A 377 -1.62 25.75 -17.16
N GLY A 378 -2.29 24.67 -16.73
CA GLY A 378 -3.72 24.47 -16.96
C GLY A 378 -4.06 24.18 -18.42
N ASP A 379 -3.18 23.47 -19.13
CA ASP A 379 -3.31 23.09 -20.53
C ASP A 379 -3.91 21.67 -20.72
N GLY A 380 -4.16 21.28 -21.96
CA GLY A 380 -4.65 19.95 -22.30
C GLY A 380 -6.02 19.67 -21.70
N PHE A 381 -6.11 18.64 -20.85
CA PHE A 381 -7.36 18.23 -20.21
C PHE A 381 -8.03 19.38 -19.44
N ALA A 382 -7.27 20.15 -18.64
CA ALA A 382 -7.81 21.23 -17.81
C ALA A 382 -8.48 22.33 -18.63
N SER A 383 -7.85 22.79 -19.72
CA SER A 383 -8.45 23.78 -20.62
C SER A 383 -9.64 23.23 -21.40
N ASN A 384 -9.62 21.95 -21.76
CA ASN A 384 -10.69 21.34 -22.54
C ASN A 384 -11.99 21.22 -21.73
N ILE A 385 -11.90 20.80 -20.46
CA ILE A 385 -13.08 20.70 -19.59
C ILE A 385 -13.64 22.07 -19.21
N ASP A 386 -12.78 23.08 -19.01
CA ASP A 386 -13.20 24.43 -18.61
C ASP A 386 -13.72 25.28 -19.77
N SER A 387 -13.66 24.80 -21.02
CA SER A 387 -14.20 25.54 -22.16
C SER A 387 -15.70 25.80 -22.00
N GLU A 388 -16.17 26.99 -22.36
CA GLU A 388 -17.59 27.36 -22.24
C GLU A 388 -18.52 26.34 -22.90
N LYS A 389 -18.12 25.83 -24.06
CA LYS A 389 -18.84 24.77 -24.79
C LYS A 389 -18.95 23.48 -23.97
N ASN A 390 -17.91 23.08 -23.25
CA ASN A 390 -17.95 21.88 -22.42
C ASN A 390 -18.79 22.12 -21.17
N ILE A 391 -18.67 23.28 -20.52
CA ILE A 391 -19.48 23.64 -19.35
C ILE A 391 -20.97 23.53 -19.65
N ILE A 392 -21.44 24.09 -20.78
CA ILE A 392 -22.86 24.02 -21.19
C ILE A 392 -23.29 22.56 -21.39
N LYS A 393 -22.50 21.75 -22.11
CA LYS A 393 -22.80 20.33 -22.34
C LYS A 393 -22.82 19.52 -21.04
N SER A 394 -21.89 19.82 -20.14
CA SER A 394 -21.80 19.16 -18.83
C SER A 394 -22.96 19.54 -17.92
N GLU A 395 -23.43 20.79 -17.99
CA GLU A 395 -24.62 21.25 -17.28
C GLU A 395 -25.89 20.52 -17.76
N GLU A 396 -26.11 20.42 -19.07
CA GLU A 396 -27.21 19.65 -19.66
C GLU A 396 -27.16 18.18 -19.24
N LYS A 397 -25.98 17.55 -19.36
CA LYS A 397 -25.75 16.15 -18.98
C LYS A 397 -25.96 15.90 -17.49
N MET A 398 -25.52 16.81 -16.63
CA MET A 398 -25.71 16.72 -15.18
C MET A 398 -27.20 16.76 -14.82
N ILE A 399 -27.95 17.71 -15.36
CA ILE A 399 -29.40 17.85 -15.10
C ILE A 399 -30.15 16.61 -15.60
N GLU A 400 -29.84 16.11 -16.80
CA GLU A 400 -30.43 14.88 -17.34
C GLU A 400 -30.11 13.67 -16.45
N SER A 401 -28.84 13.53 -16.05
CA SER A 401 -28.37 12.37 -15.28
C SER A 401 -28.97 12.35 -13.88
N VAL A 402 -29.04 13.49 -13.19
CA VAL A 402 -29.68 13.63 -11.88
C VAL A 402 -31.18 13.36 -12.01
N SER A 403 -31.84 13.94 -13.01
CA SER A 403 -33.28 13.72 -13.23
C SER A 403 -33.60 12.24 -13.46
N LYS A 404 -32.73 11.54 -14.21
CA LYS A 404 -32.84 10.11 -14.47
C LYS A 404 -32.64 9.27 -13.21
N TYR A 405 -31.62 9.58 -12.41
CA TYR A 405 -31.29 8.83 -11.20
C TYR A 405 -32.35 9.00 -10.10
N PHE A 406 -32.76 10.25 -9.83
CA PHE A 406 -33.76 10.54 -8.80
C PHE A 406 -35.21 10.35 -9.28
N LYS A 407 -35.43 10.19 -10.60
CA LYS A 407 -36.76 10.06 -11.22
C LYS A 407 -37.66 11.27 -10.95
N GLU A 408 -37.03 12.44 -10.87
CA GLU A 408 -37.65 13.74 -10.63
C GLU A 408 -37.17 14.72 -11.71
N LYS A 409 -38.00 15.67 -12.11
CA LYS A 409 -37.60 16.66 -13.13
C LYS A 409 -36.83 17.79 -12.46
N ILE A 410 -35.52 17.84 -12.68
CA ILE A 410 -34.64 18.87 -12.14
C ILE A 410 -34.36 19.93 -13.21
N THR A 411 -34.15 21.18 -12.79
CA THR A 411 -34.03 22.31 -13.73
C THR A 411 -32.72 23.08 -13.65
N ASN A 412 -31.95 22.92 -12.57
CA ASN A 412 -30.71 23.67 -12.36
C ASN A 412 -29.70 22.91 -11.50
N ILE A 413 -28.44 23.36 -11.54
CA ILE A 413 -27.31 22.70 -10.87
C ILE A 413 -27.33 22.84 -9.34
N TYR A 414 -27.90 23.93 -8.79
CA TYR A 414 -28.01 24.09 -7.34
C TYR A 414 -28.94 23.02 -6.75
N GLU A 415 -30.08 22.80 -7.37
CA GLU A 415 -31.03 21.74 -7.00
C GLU A 415 -30.40 20.34 -7.13
N CYS A 416 -29.65 20.09 -8.21
CA CYS A 416 -28.87 18.85 -8.36
C CYS A 416 -27.93 18.61 -7.17
N LYS A 417 -27.13 19.62 -6.82
CA LYS A 417 -26.16 19.54 -5.72
C LYS A 417 -26.85 19.25 -4.39
N GLU A 418 -27.93 19.96 -4.07
CA GLU A 418 -28.68 19.79 -2.81
C GLU A 418 -29.31 18.39 -2.71
N LEU A 419 -29.94 17.89 -3.78
CA LEU A 419 -30.53 16.54 -3.79
C LEU A 419 -29.49 15.44 -3.58
N ILE A 420 -28.36 15.51 -4.30
CA ILE A 420 -27.23 14.56 -4.14
C ILE A 420 -26.69 14.61 -2.71
N TYR A 421 -26.55 15.81 -2.14
CA TYR A 421 -26.03 15.98 -0.79
C TYR A 421 -26.99 15.42 0.29
N LEU A 422 -28.29 15.69 0.17
CA LEU A 422 -29.30 15.15 1.07
C LEU A 422 -29.36 13.61 1.01
N GLU A 423 -29.29 13.05 -0.20
CA GLU A 423 -29.18 11.60 -0.42
C GLU A 423 -27.96 11.01 0.32
N LEU A 424 -26.79 11.64 0.15
CA LEU A 424 -25.54 11.24 0.80
C LEU A 424 -25.64 11.24 2.34
N ILE A 425 -26.20 12.29 2.93
CA ILE A 425 -26.40 12.41 4.39
C ILE A 425 -27.38 11.34 4.90
N ASN A 426 -28.50 11.14 4.19
CA ASN A 426 -29.52 10.17 4.59
C ASN A 426 -28.94 8.75 4.60
N ILE A 427 -28.18 8.38 3.57
CA ILE A 427 -27.49 7.09 3.52
C ILE A 427 -26.49 6.96 4.67
N ASP A 428 -25.68 7.99 4.96
CA ASP A 428 -24.70 7.93 6.06
C ASP A 428 -25.37 7.77 7.43
N SER A 429 -26.45 8.51 7.67
CA SER A 429 -27.24 8.44 8.90
C SER A 429 -27.81 7.04 9.12
N ILE A 430 -28.39 6.43 8.08
CA ILE A 430 -28.94 5.08 8.14
C ILE A 430 -27.84 4.04 8.39
N LYS A 431 -26.71 4.15 7.68
CA LYS A 431 -25.53 3.28 7.89
C LYS A 431 -25.02 3.36 9.33
N ASN A 432 -24.84 4.56 9.87
CA ASN A 432 -24.35 4.77 11.23
C ASN A 432 -25.32 4.17 12.28
N LYS A 433 -26.63 4.31 12.04
CA LYS A 433 -27.66 3.69 12.88
C LYS A 433 -27.59 2.15 12.85
N ILE A 434 -27.43 1.54 11.67
CA ILE A 434 -27.24 0.09 11.53
C ILE A 434 -26.03 -0.37 12.34
N ILE A 435 -24.86 0.26 12.14
CA ILE A 435 -23.63 -0.13 12.83
C ILE A 435 -23.78 0.02 14.36
N SER A 436 -24.38 1.11 14.83
CA SER A 436 -24.62 1.35 16.25
C SER A 436 -25.56 0.31 16.88
N GLU A 437 -26.65 -0.03 16.21
CA GLU A 437 -27.60 -1.04 16.70
C GLU A 437 -26.99 -2.45 16.71
N LEU A 438 -26.24 -2.82 15.68
CA LEU A 438 -25.49 -4.09 15.63
C LEU A 438 -24.45 -4.18 16.75
N TYR A 439 -23.74 -3.08 17.03
CA TYR A 439 -22.80 -3.04 18.13
C TYR A 439 -23.48 -3.21 19.50
N LYS A 440 -24.66 -2.60 19.71
CA LYS A 440 -25.47 -2.83 20.93
C LYS A 440 -25.86 -4.30 21.08
N ILE A 441 -26.31 -4.95 20.00
CA ILE A 441 -26.62 -6.39 20.01
C ILE A 441 -25.37 -7.19 20.41
N ARG A 442 -24.22 -6.93 19.77
CA ARG A 442 -22.96 -7.63 20.07
C ARG A 442 -22.53 -7.48 21.55
N ARG A 443 -22.77 -6.31 22.15
CA ARG A 443 -22.50 -6.08 23.59
C ARG A 443 -23.42 -6.89 24.50
N ILE A 444 -24.71 -6.97 24.17
CA ILE A 444 -25.67 -7.75 24.95
C ILE A 444 -25.35 -9.25 24.84
N THR A 445 -25.08 -9.74 23.62
CA THR A 445 -24.82 -11.17 23.37
C THR A 445 -23.44 -11.64 23.82
N LYS A 446 -22.57 -10.73 24.30
CA LYS A 446 -21.17 -10.99 24.67
C LYS A 446 -20.42 -11.71 23.55
N GLU A 447 -20.53 -11.17 22.34
CA GLU A 447 -19.93 -11.71 21.11
C GLU A 447 -20.52 -13.02 20.58
N ASN A 448 -21.48 -13.64 21.27
CA ASN A 448 -22.20 -14.77 20.72
C ASN A 448 -23.09 -14.33 19.55
N ALA A 449 -23.31 -15.24 18.59
CA ALA A 449 -24.31 -15.05 17.54
C ALA A 449 -25.69 -14.80 18.19
N ALA A 450 -26.40 -13.79 17.70
CA ALA A 450 -27.63 -13.33 18.33
C ALA A 450 -28.67 -14.45 18.47
N ASP A 451 -28.85 -15.28 17.43
CA ASP A 451 -29.78 -16.42 17.47
C ASP A 451 -29.41 -17.45 18.54
N LYS A 452 -28.13 -17.82 18.64
CA LYS A 452 -27.66 -18.76 19.66
C LYS A 452 -27.87 -18.20 21.07
N TYR A 453 -27.60 -16.91 21.26
CA TYR A 453 -27.81 -16.27 22.56
C TYR A 453 -29.29 -16.19 22.93
N ILE A 454 -30.17 -15.90 21.96
CA ILE A 454 -31.63 -15.94 22.17
C ILE A 454 -32.08 -17.34 22.57
N GLN A 455 -31.58 -18.40 21.92
CA GLN A 455 -31.91 -19.79 22.30
C GLN A 455 -31.46 -20.12 23.72
N ILE A 456 -30.28 -19.64 24.14
CA ILE A 456 -29.81 -19.80 25.53
C ILE A 456 -30.76 -19.10 26.50
N LEU A 457 -31.14 -17.85 26.21
CA LEU A 457 -32.09 -17.10 27.04
C LEU A 457 -33.45 -17.80 27.13
N GLU A 458 -33.96 -18.34 26.03
CA GLU A 458 -35.21 -19.10 26.00
C GLU A 458 -35.17 -20.33 26.89
N GLN A 459 -34.09 -21.09 26.81
CA GLN A 459 -33.90 -22.28 27.64
C GLN A 459 -33.79 -21.91 29.12
N ASP A 460 -33.07 -20.84 29.44
CA ASP A 460 -32.95 -20.33 30.80
C ASP A 460 -34.30 -19.88 31.38
N ILE A 461 -35.06 -19.10 30.61
CA ILE A 461 -36.40 -18.64 31.00
C ILE A 461 -37.31 -19.85 31.29
N LEU A 462 -37.25 -20.88 30.43
CA LEU A 462 -38.01 -22.11 30.62
C LEU A 462 -37.59 -22.86 31.90
N ASN A 463 -36.29 -22.97 32.17
CA ASN A 463 -35.76 -23.62 33.37
C ASN A 463 -36.20 -22.90 34.65
N TYR A 464 -36.10 -21.56 34.70
CA TYR A 464 -36.58 -20.79 35.84
C TYR A 464 -38.10 -20.92 36.02
N SER A 465 -38.87 -20.98 34.93
CA SER A 465 -40.32 -21.21 34.98
C SER A 465 -40.68 -22.59 35.53
N LYS A 466 -39.89 -23.62 35.23
CA LYS A 466 -40.08 -24.97 35.82
C LYS A 466 -39.75 -24.97 37.32
N LYS A 467 -38.60 -24.40 37.70
CA LYS A 467 -38.18 -24.33 39.11
C LYS A 467 -39.15 -23.52 39.97
N GLU A 468 -39.71 -22.44 39.43
CA GLU A 468 -40.77 -21.65 40.07
C GLU A 468 -42.00 -22.51 40.40
N LYS A 469 -42.46 -23.33 39.45
CA LYS A 469 -43.60 -24.26 39.66
C LYS A 469 -43.30 -25.35 40.69
N GLU A 470 -42.08 -25.89 40.69
CA GLU A 470 -41.64 -26.89 41.67
C GLU A 470 -41.65 -26.33 43.10
N LEU A 471 -41.11 -25.12 43.28
CA LEU A 471 -41.11 -24.41 44.56
C LEU A 471 -42.52 -24.02 45.02
N GLU A 472 -43.40 -23.58 44.11
CA GLU A 472 -44.80 -23.31 44.43
C GLU A 472 -45.54 -24.57 44.89
N TYR A 473 -45.27 -25.71 44.26
CA TYR A 473 -45.83 -27.00 44.66
C TYR A 473 -45.30 -27.47 46.02
N GLU A 474 -44.00 -27.32 46.30
CA GLU A 474 -43.41 -27.63 47.60
C GLU A 474 -44.02 -26.78 48.73
N LYS A 475 -44.19 -25.48 48.48
CA LYS A 475 -44.87 -24.56 49.40
C LYS A 475 -46.32 -24.99 49.66
N GLN A 476 -47.03 -25.45 48.64
CA GLN A 476 -48.40 -25.97 48.79
C GLN A 476 -48.43 -27.19 49.71
N ILE A 477 -47.52 -28.16 49.50
CA ILE A 477 -47.39 -29.33 50.37
C ILE A 477 -47.11 -28.91 51.83
N ASN A 478 -46.23 -27.93 52.03
CA ASN A 478 -45.91 -27.41 53.36
C ASN A 478 -47.11 -26.75 54.03
N ASN A 479 -47.92 -26.00 53.28
CA ASN A 479 -49.17 -25.43 53.79
C ASN A 479 -50.19 -26.51 54.20
N GLU A 480 -50.30 -27.60 53.42
CA GLU A 480 -51.13 -28.75 53.77
C GLU A 480 -50.65 -29.43 55.06
N LYS A 481 -49.32 -29.60 55.23
CA LYS A 481 -48.73 -30.12 56.49
C LYS A 481 -49.06 -29.23 57.68
N ILE A 482 -48.91 -27.91 57.55
CA ILE A 482 -49.23 -26.94 58.61
C ILE A 482 -50.71 -27.06 59.02
N ASN A 483 -51.62 -27.11 58.05
CA ASN A 483 -53.05 -27.29 58.32
C ASN A 483 -53.34 -28.62 59.02
N LYS A 484 -52.67 -29.70 58.61
CA LYS A 484 -52.77 -31.00 59.28
C LYS A 484 -52.31 -30.92 60.74
N TYR A 485 -51.19 -30.25 61.02
CA TYR A 485 -50.72 -30.04 62.39
C TYR A 485 -51.69 -29.20 63.24
N ARG A 486 -52.25 -28.13 62.67
CA ARG A 486 -53.28 -27.30 63.36
C ARG A 486 -54.54 -28.08 63.69
N ASN A 487 -55.10 -28.81 62.72
CA ASN A 487 -56.27 -29.65 62.93
C ASN A 487 -56.00 -30.70 64.02
N ARG A 488 -54.78 -31.27 64.03
CA ARG A 488 -54.41 -32.26 65.04
C ARG A 488 -54.26 -31.67 66.44
N ILE A 489 -53.75 -30.44 66.57
CA ILE A 489 -53.76 -29.69 67.83
C ILE A 489 -55.21 -29.51 68.34
N ASP A 490 -56.16 -29.15 67.46
CA ASP A 490 -57.57 -29.00 67.84
C ASP A 490 -58.21 -30.32 68.31
N GLU A 491 -57.85 -31.44 67.67
CA GLU A 491 -58.25 -32.77 68.13
C GLU A 491 -57.67 -33.10 69.50
N TRP A 492 -56.39 -32.80 69.75
CA TRP A 492 -55.77 -32.98 71.07
C TRP A 492 -56.46 -32.16 72.15
N ASN A 493 -56.85 -30.91 71.85
CA ASN A 493 -57.66 -30.09 72.74
C ASN A 493 -59.01 -30.75 73.06
N LYS A 494 -59.71 -31.30 72.05
CA LYS A 494 -60.97 -32.06 72.25
C LYS A 494 -60.78 -33.35 73.04
N ILE A 495 -59.67 -34.08 72.83
CA ILE A 495 -59.36 -35.29 73.61
C ILE A 495 -59.13 -34.92 75.07
N TYR A 496 -58.41 -33.83 75.33
CA TYR A 496 -58.17 -33.34 76.68
C TYR A 496 -59.45 -32.90 77.40
N THR A 497 -60.46 -32.38 76.69
CA THR A 497 -61.75 -32.02 77.32
C THR A 497 -62.55 -33.22 77.79
N LYS A 498 -62.35 -34.41 77.21
CA LYS A 498 -62.95 -35.68 77.65
C LYS A 498 -62.35 -36.23 78.95
N ILE A 499 -61.21 -35.68 79.41
CA ILE A 499 -60.64 -36.05 80.71
C ILE A 499 -61.49 -35.39 81.82
N PRO A 500 -61.96 -36.15 82.83
CA PRO A 500 -62.81 -35.63 83.91
C PRO A 500 -62.23 -34.37 84.57
N LEU A 501 -63.10 -33.40 84.83
CA LEU A 501 -62.71 -32.06 85.29
C LEU A 501 -61.85 -32.09 86.56
N TYR A 502 -62.15 -32.97 87.53
CA TYR A 502 -61.38 -33.10 88.76
C TYR A 502 -59.94 -33.60 88.54
N ILE A 503 -59.71 -34.43 87.52
CA ILE A 503 -58.36 -34.91 87.14
C ILE A 503 -57.56 -33.76 86.51
N ARG A 504 -58.21 -32.93 85.69
CA ARG A 504 -57.58 -31.74 85.08
C ARG A 504 -57.29 -30.64 86.11
N LEU A 505 -58.18 -30.40 87.07
CA LEU A 505 -58.03 -29.37 88.12
C LEU A 505 -56.93 -29.73 89.12
N LEU A 506 -56.73 -31.02 89.43
CA LEU A 506 -55.70 -31.51 90.35
C LEU A 506 -54.35 -31.80 89.68
N LYS A 507 -54.08 -31.27 88.46
CA LYS A 507 -52.82 -31.48 87.71
C LYS A 507 -51.55 -31.02 88.45
N ILE A 508 -51.68 -30.27 89.54
CA ILE A 508 -50.54 -29.86 90.36
C ILE A 508 -49.88 -31.06 91.08
N PHE A 509 -50.63 -32.11 91.40
CA PHE A 509 -50.13 -33.30 92.07
C PHE A 509 -49.62 -34.36 91.07
N LYS A 510 -48.45 -34.97 91.36
CA LYS A 510 -47.73 -35.90 90.45
C LYS A 510 -48.59 -37.07 89.95
N VAL A 511 -49.39 -37.66 90.83
CA VAL A 511 -50.27 -38.81 90.52
C VAL A 511 -51.31 -38.47 89.44
N PHE A 512 -51.86 -37.26 89.46
CA PHE A 512 -52.84 -36.82 88.46
C PHE A 512 -52.16 -36.41 87.13
N ARG A 513 -50.92 -35.90 87.17
CA ARG A 513 -50.09 -35.70 85.97
C ARG A 513 -49.78 -37.00 85.24
N GLU A 514 -49.38 -38.04 85.95
CA GLU A 514 -49.13 -39.37 85.36
C GLU A 514 -50.41 -39.98 84.78
N LYS A 515 -51.57 -39.81 85.44
CA LYS A 515 -52.87 -40.23 84.88
C LYS A 515 -53.25 -39.49 83.61
N ILE A 516 -52.99 -38.19 83.52
CA ILE A 516 -53.20 -37.40 82.29
C ILE A 516 -52.22 -37.86 81.20
N SER A 517 -50.93 -37.99 81.50
CA SER A 517 -49.91 -38.45 80.54
C SER A 517 -50.21 -39.84 79.98
N ASN A 518 -50.54 -40.80 80.84
CA ASN A 518 -50.89 -42.16 80.41
C ASN A 518 -52.15 -42.17 79.53
N ARG A 519 -53.14 -41.33 79.83
CA ARG A 519 -54.34 -41.20 78.98
C ARG A 519 -54.03 -40.56 77.63
N LEU A 520 -53.19 -39.52 77.59
CA LEU A 520 -52.79 -38.89 76.33
C LEU A 520 -52.00 -39.88 75.45
N LYS A 521 -51.10 -40.67 76.03
CA LYS A 521 -50.32 -41.70 75.31
C LYS A 521 -51.17 -42.75 74.61
N ILE A 522 -52.34 -43.09 75.13
CA ILE A 522 -53.27 -44.05 74.49
C ILE A 522 -53.78 -43.53 73.15
N TYR A 523 -53.93 -42.21 73.01
CA TYR A 523 -54.44 -41.58 71.78
C TYR A 523 -53.34 -41.21 70.77
N MET A 524 -52.08 -41.50 71.10
CA MET A 524 -50.93 -41.18 70.27
C MET A 524 -50.51 -42.43 69.48
N ASP A 525 -50.46 -42.31 68.15
CA ASP A 525 -50.01 -43.40 67.30
C ASP A 525 -48.48 -43.44 67.15
N SER A 526 -47.97 -44.49 66.52
CA SER A 526 -46.52 -44.68 66.32
C SER A 526 -45.88 -43.60 65.43
N LYS A 527 -46.61 -43.04 64.47
CA LYS A 527 -46.11 -41.98 63.58
C LYS A 527 -46.07 -40.63 64.29
N GLU A 528 -47.02 -40.35 65.17
CA GLU A 528 -46.99 -39.17 66.05
C GLU A 528 -45.88 -39.29 67.08
N TYR A 529 -45.66 -40.49 67.62
CA TYR A 529 -44.54 -40.74 68.51
C TYR A 529 -43.20 -40.46 67.83
N GLU A 530 -43.01 -40.81 66.55
CA GLU A 530 -41.82 -40.41 65.78
C GLU A 530 -41.74 -38.89 65.54
N LEU A 531 -42.88 -38.23 65.32
CA LEU A 531 -42.93 -36.81 64.97
C LEU A 531 -42.64 -35.87 66.14
N ILE A 532 -43.19 -36.18 67.33
CA ILE A 532 -43.14 -35.34 68.53
C ILE A 532 -42.55 -36.06 69.76
N GLY A 533 -42.19 -37.34 69.67
CA GLY A 533 -41.54 -38.06 70.76
C GLY A 533 -42.43 -38.31 71.98
N ASN A 534 -41.81 -38.71 73.08
CA ASN A 534 -42.51 -38.90 74.36
C ASN A 534 -43.02 -37.56 74.91
N VAL A 535 -44.23 -37.56 75.47
CA VAL A 535 -44.92 -36.34 75.95
C VAL A 535 -45.59 -36.59 77.31
N THR A 536 -45.52 -35.57 78.17
CA THR A 536 -45.96 -35.63 79.57
C THR A 536 -47.21 -34.79 79.86
N SER A 537 -47.55 -33.84 78.98
CA SER A 537 -48.72 -32.96 79.12
C SER A 537 -49.28 -32.52 77.77
N LEU A 538 -50.52 -31.98 77.76
CA LEU A 538 -51.09 -31.35 76.58
C LEU A 538 -50.25 -30.13 76.14
N ASP A 539 -49.77 -29.34 77.10
CA ASP A 539 -48.94 -28.15 76.84
C ASP A 539 -47.66 -28.51 76.06
N GLU A 540 -47.05 -29.66 76.39
CA GLU A 540 -45.87 -30.18 75.68
C GLU A 540 -46.21 -30.64 74.25
N ILE A 541 -47.37 -31.30 74.04
CA ILE A 541 -47.85 -31.70 72.70
C ILE A 541 -48.06 -30.47 71.82
N ILE A 542 -48.78 -29.46 72.34
CA ILE A 542 -49.05 -28.21 71.63
C ILE A 542 -47.73 -27.50 71.29
N TYR A 543 -46.80 -27.42 72.25
CA TYR A 543 -45.48 -26.83 72.01
C TYR A 543 -44.71 -27.53 70.90
N LYS A 544 -44.68 -28.87 70.87
CA LYS A 544 -43.93 -29.62 69.86
C LYS A 544 -44.55 -29.51 68.46
N TYR A 545 -45.88 -29.58 68.32
CA TYR A 545 -46.52 -29.26 67.04
C TYR A 545 -46.34 -27.80 66.65
N GLY A 546 -46.36 -26.88 67.62
CA GLY A 546 -46.06 -25.46 67.43
C GLY A 546 -44.67 -25.25 66.82
N ASN A 547 -43.65 -25.91 67.36
CA ASN A 547 -42.28 -25.87 66.81
C ASN A 547 -42.21 -26.44 65.39
N LYS A 548 -42.95 -27.52 65.07
CA LYS A 548 -43.02 -28.07 63.71
C LYS A 548 -43.68 -27.09 62.74
N ILE A 549 -44.78 -26.45 63.15
CA ILE A 549 -45.43 -25.40 62.38
C ILE A 549 -44.48 -24.22 62.15
N GLU A 550 -43.76 -23.78 63.19
CA GLU A 550 -42.79 -22.68 63.08
C GLU A 550 -41.65 -23.03 62.12
N GLN A 551 -41.10 -24.24 62.21
CA GLN A 551 -40.06 -24.72 61.30
C GLN A 551 -40.54 -24.73 59.84
N THR A 552 -41.71 -25.35 59.56
CA THR A 552 -42.27 -25.38 58.20
C THR A 552 -42.63 -23.98 57.68
N ASN A 553 -43.03 -23.05 58.56
CA ASN A 553 -43.23 -21.66 58.17
C ASN A 553 -41.92 -20.98 57.77
N ARG A 554 -40.80 -21.24 58.48
CA ARG A 554 -39.48 -20.71 58.09
C ARG A 554 -39.05 -21.25 56.73
N ASP A 555 -39.23 -22.55 56.48
CA ASP A 555 -38.93 -23.17 55.18
C ASP A 555 -39.76 -22.50 54.07
N ASN A 556 -41.05 -22.23 54.30
CA ASN A 556 -41.91 -21.51 53.34
C ASN A 556 -41.45 -20.07 53.06
N VAL A 557 -40.92 -19.37 54.06
CA VAL A 557 -40.34 -18.02 53.88
C VAL A 557 -39.08 -18.09 53.04
N GLU A 558 -38.24 -19.11 53.20
CA GLU A 558 -37.06 -19.32 52.35
C GLU A 558 -37.45 -19.65 50.91
N ILE A 559 -38.43 -20.54 50.72
CA ILE A 559 -39.01 -20.86 49.40
C ILE A 559 -39.58 -19.60 48.73
N GLU A 560 -40.32 -18.76 49.47
CA GLU A 560 -40.84 -17.49 48.94
C GLU A 560 -39.72 -16.56 48.45
N LYS A 561 -38.65 -16.41 49.23
CA LYS A 561 -37.48 -15.61 48.83
C LYS A 561 -36.83 -16.17 47.57
N GLU A 562 -36.72 -17.50 47.44
CA GLU A 562 -36.16 -18.13 46.25
C GLU A 562 -37.07 -17.94 45.02
N ILE A 563 -38.38 -18.08 45.17
CA ILE A 563 -39.37 -17.79 44.11
C ILE A 563 -39.21 -16.33 43.63
N GLU A 564 -39.14 -15.37 44.55
CA GLU A 564 -39.01 -13.96 44.21
C GLU A 564 -37.68 -13.65 43.48
N SER A 565 -36.58 -14.24 43.95
CA SER A 565 -35.27 -14.16 43.29
C SER A 565 -35.31 -14.73 41.86
N ASN A 566 -35.88 -15.92 41.68
CA ASN A 566 -36.04 -16.57 40.38
C ASN A 566 -36.92 -15.73 39.43
N LYS A 567 -38.03 -15.17 39.92
CA LYS A 567 -38.89 -14.25 39.17
C LYS A 567 -38.11 -13.03 38.69
N LYS A 568 -37.26 -12.44 39.55
CA LYS A 568 -36.43 -11.29 39.19
C LYS A 568 -35.40 -11.62 38.11
N ILE A 569 -34.70 -12.75 38.22
CA ILE A 569 -33.72 -13.21 37.22
C ILE A 569 -34.39 -13.49 35.88
N LYS A 570 -35.50 -14.24 35.88
CA LYS A 570 -36.31 -14.57 34.70
C LYS A 570 -36.76 -13.29 33.97
N LYS A 571 -37.31 -12.32 34.71
CA LYS A 571 -37.73 -11.02 34.14
C LYS A 571 -36.56 -10.25 33.52
N GLY A 572 -35.37 -10.32 34.12
CA GLY A 572 -34.14 -9.77 33.56
C GLY A 572 -33.78 -10.39 32.20
N LYS A 573 -33.82 -11.73 32.10
CA LYS A 573 -33.55 -12.47 30.86
C LYS A 573 -34.60 -12.20 29.77
N GLU A 574 -35.87 -12.11 30.14
CA GLU A 574 -36.96 -11.74 29.23
C GLU A 574 -36.76 -10.32 28.65
N ALA A 575 -36.36 -9.36 29.50
CA ALA A 575 -36.05 -8.00 29.06
C ALA A 575 -34.85 -7.96 28.09
N GLU A 576 -33.80 -8.73 28.37
CA GLU A 576 -32.63 -8.86 27.52
C GLU A 576 -33.00 -9.43 26.13
N LYS A 577 -33.75 -10.53 26.10
CA LYS A 577 -34.28 -11.12 24.86
C LYS A 577 -35.12 -10.11 24.07
N LYS A 578 -36.04 -9.41 24.73
CA LYS A 578 -36.89 -8.39 24.10
C LYS A 578 -36.06 -7.28 23.46
N SER A 579 -35.03 -6.79 24.17
CA SER A 579 -34.13 -5.75 23.66
C SER A 579 -33.40 -6.18 22.38
N ILE A 580 -32.88 -7.41 22.33
CA ILE A 580 -32.21 -7.94 21.13
C ILE A 580 -33.18 -8.00 19.94
N LEU A 581 -34.41 -8.49 20.15
CA LEU A 581 -35.42 -8.59 19.10
C LEU A 581 -35.85 -7.23 18.56
N GLU A 582 -36.02 -6.23 19.43
CA GLU A 582 -36.32 -4.85 19.04
C GLU A 582 -35.20 -4.24 18.19
N LEU A 583 -33.94 -4.40 18.61
CA LEU A 583 -32.77 -3.92 17.86
C LEU A 583 -32.68 -4.60 16.49
N ARG A 584 -32.84 -5.93 16.43
CA ARG A 584 -32.82 -6.68 15.16
C ARG A 584 -33.92 -6.23 14.20
N ASN A 585 -35.12 -5.98 14.71
CA ASN A 585 -36.21 -5.42 13.93
C ASN A 585 -35.90 -4.00 13.44
N SER A 586 -35.24 -3.17 14.25
CA SER A 586 -34.80 -1.84 13.83
C SER A 586 -33.76 -1.90 12.70
N VAL A 587 -32.76 -2.80 12.81
CA VAL A 587 -31.75 -3.05 11.77
C VAL A 587 -32.41 -3.48 10.47
N LYS A 588 -33.33 -4.46 10.51
CA LYS A 588 -34.11 -4.89 9.34
C LYS A 588 -34.88 -3.73 8.69
N LYS A 589 -35.52 -2.89 9.50
CA LYS A 589 -36.21 -1.67 9.01
C LYS A 589 -35.25 -0.69 8.34
N GLN A 590 -34.04 -0.50 8.87
CA GLN A 590 -33.04 0.38 8.24
C GLN A 590 -32.58 -0.17 6.88
N PHE A 591 -32.35 -1.48 6.74
CA PHE A 591 -32.03 -2.07 5.44
C PHE A 591 -33.16 -1.95 4.42
N VAL A 592 -34.43 -2.02 4.86
CA VAL A 592 -35.57 -1.73 3.98
C VAL A 592 -35.57 -0.27 3.51
N LYS A 593 -35.21 0.69 4.38
CA LYS A 593 -35.08 2.10 3.98
C LYS A 593 -33.98 2.29 2.94
N LEU A 594 -32.85 1.61 3.08
CA LEU A 594 -31.74 1.67 2.11
C LEU A 594 -32.14 1.28 0.69
N LYS A 595 -33.16 0.42 0.52
CA LYS A 595 -33.69 0.09 -0.82
C LYS A 595 -34.23 1.30 -1.58
N LYS A 596 -34.73 2.32 -0.88
CA LYS A 596 -35.20 3.57 -1.51
C LYS A 596 -34.08 4.37 -2.17
N TYR A 597 -32.86 4.17 -1.68
CA TYR A 597 -31.65 4.91 -2.07
C TYR A 597 -30.75 4.05 -2.96
N ASN A 598 -31.33 3.10 -3.71
CA ASN A 598 -30.62 2.12 -4.54
C ASN A 598 -29.55 1.29 -3.80
N CYS A 599 -29.54 1.30 -2.45
CA CYS A 599 -28.62 0.55 -1.60
C CYS A 599 -29.19 -0.84 -1.27
N ASP A 600 -29.66 -1.59 -2.28
CA ASP A 600 -30.16 -2.95 -2.04
C ASP A 600 -29.00 -3.94 -1.85
N ILE A 601 -28.88 -4.46 -0.63
CA ILE A 601 -27.87 -5.46 -0.28
C ILE A 601 -28.05 -6.79 -1.02
N TYR A 602 -29.25 -7.08 -1.54
CA TYR A 602 -29.54 -8.29 -2.31
C TYR A 602 -29.30 -8.12 -3.82
N TYR A 603 -28.91 -6.92 -4.26
CA TYR A 603 -28.79 -6.61 -5.68
C TYR A 603 -27.82 -7.54 -6.43
N LYS A 604 -28.32 -8.19 -7.49
CA LYS A 604 -27.63 -9.20 -8.33
C LYS A 604 -27.04 -10.38 -7.55
N LYS A 605 -27.59 -10.70 -6.38
CA LYS A 605 -27.19 -11.86 -5.59
C LYS A 605 -28.01 -13.09 -5.96
N ASN A 606 -27.35 -14.23 -6.03
CA ASN A 606 -28.04 -15.50 -6.27
C ASN A 606 -28.80 -15.95 -5.00
N PRO A 607 -29.76 -16.89 -5.11
CA PRO A 607 -30.56 -17.32 -3.96
C PRO A 607 -29.74 -17.79 -2.75
N LYS A 608 -28.61 -18.47 -2.97
CA LYS A 608 -27.72 -18.93 -1.89
C LYS A 608 -27.02 -17.76 -1.19
N GLU A 609 -26.59 -16.75 -1.94
CA GLU A 609 -26.01 -15.53 -1.38
C GLU A 609 -27.04 -14.73 -0.58
N ILE A 610 -28.27 -14.63 -1.08
CA ILE A 610 -29.39 -13.99 -0.36
C ILE A 610 -29.67 -14.74 0.94
N GLU A 611 -29.74 -16.06 0.92
CA GLU A 611 -29.91 -16.88 2.11
C GLU A 611 -28.78 -16.66 3.12
N CYS A 612 -27.53 -16.56 2.65
CA CYS A 612 -26.39 -16.24 3.51
C CYS A 612 -26.50 -14.83 4.11
N ILE A 613 -26.87 -13.81 3.34
CA ILE A 613 -27.08 -12.44 3.83
C ILE A 613 -28.16 -12.42 4.90
N ASN A 614 -29.29 -13.08 4.64
CA ASN A 614 -30.37 -13.21 5.60
C ASN A 614 -29.85 -13.86 6.88
N ARG A 615 -29.12 -14.97 6.79
CA ARG A 615 -28.49 -15.61 7.94
C ARG A 615 -27.55 -14.67 8.69
N TYR A 616 -26.74 -13.86 8.03
CA TYR A 616 -25.86 -12.90 8.70
C TYR A 616 -26.60 -11.74 9.38
N LEU A 617 -27.71 -11.28 8.80
CA LEU A 617 -28.63 -10.32 9.44
C LEU A 617 -29.33 -10.95 10.65
N GLU A 618 -29.55 -12.25 10.63
CA GLU A 618 -30.13 -13.01 11.72
C GLU A 618 -29.13 -13.21 12.86
N GLU A 619 -27.92 -13.65 12.52
CA GLU A 619 -26.78 -13.78 13.44
C GLU A 619 -26.30 -12.42 13.98
N CYS A 620 -26.65 -11.31 13.31
CA CYS A 620 -26.19 -9.95 13.57
C CYS A 620 -24.65 -9.83 13.54
N SER A 621 -24.01 -10.52 12.59
CA SER A 621 -22.55 -10.54 12.47
C SER A 621 -22.02 -9.18 11.99
N LEU A 622 -21.37 -8.45 12.90
CA LEU A 622 -20.81 -7.13 12.62
C LEU A 622 -19.76 -7.19 11.48
N GLU A 623 -18.89 -8.20 11.49
CA GLU A 623 -17.84 -8.36 10.48
C GLU A 623 -18.44 -8.60 9.08
N LYS A 624 -19.39 -9.54 8.97
CA LYS A 624 -20.02 -9.87 7.69
C LYS A 624 -20.87 -8.74 7.15
N LEU A 625 -21.58 -8.03 8.00
CA LEU A 625 -22.34 -6.86 7.58
C LEU A 625 -21.42 -5.71 7.15
N ASN A 626 -20.24 -5.57 7.76
CA ASN A 626 -19.25 -4.57 7.33
C ASN A 626 -18.67 -4.87 5.93
N GLU A 627 -18.52 -6.15 5.56
CA GLU A 627 -18.18 -6.56 4.19
C GLU A 627 -19.25 -6.08 3.18
N TYR A 628 -20.54 -6.23 3.50
CA TYR A 628 -21.62 -5.73 2.64
C TYR A 628 -21.65 -4.20 2.55
N ILE A 629 -21.42 -3.52 3.68
CA ILE A 629 -21.36 -2.05 3.73
C ILE A 629 -20.26 -1.52 2.79
N ASP A 630 -19.09 -2.18 2.69
CA ASP A 630 -18.04 -1.81 1.74
C ASP A 630 -18.53 -1.88 0.29
N THR A 631 -19.14 -3.00 -0.08
CA THR A 631 -19.47 -3.32 -1.49
C THR A 631 -20.71 -2.62 -2.04
N ARG A 632 -21.49 -1.96 -1.18
CA ARG A 632 -22.75 -1.32 -1.56
C ARG A 632 -22.85 0.10 -1.02
N ILE A 633 -22.96 0.25 0.30
CA ILE A 633 -23.27 1.55 0.90
C ILE A 633 -22.11 2.54 0.70
N ARG A 634 -20.89 2.18 1.13
CA ARG A 634 -19.71 3.05 0.99
C ARG A 634 -19.35 3.34 -0.48
N TYR A 635 -19.69 2.40 -1.36
CA TYR A 635 -19.53 2.56 -2.81
C TYR A 635 -20.51 3.56 -3.42
N ILE A 636 -21.78 3.52 -3.03
CA ILE A 636 -22.78 4.52 -3.45
C ILE A 636 -22.42 5.90 -2.88
N GLN A 637 -22.03 5.96 -1.60
CA GLN A 637 -21.58 7.20 -0.98
C GLN A 637 -20.39 7.83 -1.73
N PHE A 638 -19.45 7.01 -2.22
CA PHE A 638 -18.36 7.47 -3.07
C PHE A 638 -18.88 8.12 -4.35
N TRP A 639 -19.73 7.45 -5.14
CA TRP A 639 -20.26 8.04 -6.38
C TRP A 639 -21.09 9.31 -6.15
N LEU A 640 -21.95 9.32 -5.12
CA LEU A 640 -22.68 10.54 -4.74
C LEU A 640 -21.71 11.69 -4.39
N SER A 641 -20.61 11.41 -3.69
CA SER A 641 -19.60 12.43 -3.39
C SER A 641 -18.88 12.95 -4.64
N ILE A 642 -18.66 12.09 -5.65
CA ILE A 642 -18.11 12.51 -6.94
C ILE A 642 -19.06 13.51 -7.59
N HIS A 643 -20.34 13.17 -7.71
CA HIS A 643 -21.30 14.06 -8.37
C HIS A 643 -21.56 15.35 -7.59
N TYR A 644 -21.50 15.30 -6.26
CA TYR A 644 -21.53 16.49 -5.42
C TYR A 644 -20.40 17.47 -5.79
N TYR A 645 -19.17 16.99 -5.98
CA TYR A 645 -18.05 17.83 -6.40
C TYR A 645 -18.11 18.24 -7.87
N GLU A 646 -18.65 17.39 -8.75
CA GLU A 646 -18.92 17.76 -10.15
C GLU A 646 -19.94 18.91 -10.25
N CYS A 647 -20.99 18.91 -9.43
CA CYS A 647 -21.90 20.05 -9.32
C CYS A 647 -21.18 21.32 -8.85
N ARG A 648 -20.30 21.23 -7.84
CA ARG A 648 -19.50 22.38 -7.38
C ARG A 648 -18.58 22.93 -8.47
N TRP A 649 -18.00 22.05 -9.29
CA TRP A 649 -17.21 22.44 -10.45
C TRP A 649 -18.04 23.23 -11.48
N LEU A 650 -19.27 22.78 -11.76
CA LEU A 650 -20.25 23.47 -12.63
C LEU A 650 -20.72 24.81 -12.06
N LEU A 651 -20.80 24.93 -10.73
CA LEU A 651 -21.04 26.19 -10.03
C LEU A 651 -19.83 27.15 -10.05
N LYS A 652 -18.84 26.88 -10.92
CA LYS A 652 -17.67 27.71 -11.20
C LYS A 652 -16.77 27.96 -9.99
N GLU A 653 -16.74 27.02 -9.03
CA GLU A 653 -15.81 27.09 -7.91
C GLU A 653 -14.34 27.04 -8.40
N ASN A 654 -13.51 27.95 -7.88
CA ASN A 654 -12.09 28.07 -8.18
C ASN A 654 -11.75 28.21 -9.69
N CYS A 655 -12.66 28.76 -10.50
CA CYS A 655 -12.40 29.03 -11.91
C CYS A 655 -11.22 29.99 -12.11
N ILE A 656 -10.35 29.64 -13.07
CA ILE A 656 -9.33 30.54 -13.60
C ILE A 656 -9.75 31.03 -14.99
N THR A 657 -9.43 32.28 -15.30
CA THR A 657 -9.69 32.86 -16.63
C THR A 657 -8.64 32.43 -17.64
N ASP A 658 -8.95 32.47 -18.94
CA ASP A 658 -7.97 32.15 -19.99
C ASP A 658 -6.77 33.11 -19.99
N LYS A 659 -6.97 34.35 -19.51
CA LYS A 659 -5.88 35.31 -19.30
C LYS A 659 -4.92 34.90 -18.18
N GLN A 660 -5.39 34.11 -17.21
CA GLN A 660 -4.58 33.61 -16.10
C GLN A 660 -3.86 32.30 -16.43
N ARG A 661 -4.35 31.51 -17.40
CA ARG A 661 -3.70 30.26 -17.80
C ARG A 661 -2.26 30.49 -18.25
N GLY A 662 -1.38 29.54 -17.93
CA GLY A 662 0.06 29.63 -18.21
C GLY A 662 0.87 30.50 -17.24
N TYR A 663 0.22 31.28 -16.36
CA TYR A 663 0.93 32.01 -15.31
C TYR A 663 1.10 31.14 -14.06
N GLN A 664 2.26 31.27 -13.42
CA GLN A 664 2.63 30.49 -12.23
C GLN A 664 2.44 31.26 -10.93
N PHE A 665 1.51 32.22 -10.87
CA PHE A 665 1.24 32.95 -9.63
C PHE A 665 0.47 32.10 -8.62
N ASP A 666 0.70 32.32 -7.33
CA ASP A 666 0.00 31.64 -6.23
C ASP A 666 -1.53 31.74 -6.35
N ASN A 667 -2.04 32.92 -6.67
CA ASN A 667 -3.46 33.18 -6.90
C ASN A 667 -4.04 32.58 -8.20
N VAL A 668 -3.23 31.89 -9.00
CA VAL A 668 -3.66 31.14 -10.20
C VAL A 668 -3.51 29.64 -9.97
N ILE A 669 -2.36 29.22 -9.45
CA ILE A 669 -2.03 27.80 -9.24
C ILE A 669 -2.91 27.20 -8.14
N GLU A 670 -3.10 27.86 -6.99
CA GLU A 670 -3.94 27.32 -5.93
C GLU A 670 -5.40 27.08 -6.37
N PRO A 671 -6.08 28.03 -7.06
CA PRO A 671 -7.40 27.78 -7.63
C PRO A 671 -7.39 26.69 -8.70
N LEU A 672 -6.41 26.64 -9.60
CA LEU A 672 -6.30 25.60 -10.63
C LEU A 672 -6.31 24.19 -10.01
N TYR A 673 -5.43 23.95 -9.04
CA TYR A 673 -5.35 22.64 -8.37
C TYR A 673 -6.61 22.33 -7.56
N SER A 674 -7.17 23.32 -6.87
CA SER A 674 -8.44 23.17 -6.14
C SER A 674 -9.60 22.83 -7.07
N ARG A 675 -9.61 23.38 -8.28
CA ARG A 675 -10.63 23.11 -9.31
C ARG A 675 -10.47 21.73 -9.94
N LEU A 676 -9.23 21.34 -10.27
CA LEU A 676 -8.93 20.01 -10.79
C LEU A 676 -9.29 18.92 -9.77
N ALA A 677 -9.07 19.19 -8.49
CA ALA A 677 -9.44 18.30 -7.40
C ALA A 677 -10.95 18.08 -7.27
N LEU A 678 -11.83 18.86 -7.91
CA LEU A 678 -13.28 18.62 -7.92
C LEU A 678 -13.71 17.52 -8.91
N VAL A 679 -12.92 17.32 -9.97
CA VAL A 679 -13.26 16.39 -11.07
C VAL A 679 -12.28 15.20 -11.15
N SER A 680 -11.13 15.29 -10.51
CA SER A 680 -10.12 14.23 -10.46
C SER A 680 -9.74 13.94 -9.00
N THR A 681 -10.00 12.72 -8.55
CA THR A 681 -9.77 12.33 -7.14
C THR A 681 -8.29 12.18 -6.79
N CYS A 682 -7.45 11.90 -7.79
CA CYS A 682 -6.02 11.67 -7.58
C CYS A 682 -5.21 12.25 -8.74
N MET A 683 -4.23 13.08 -8.42
CA MET A 683 -3.24 13.56 -9.37
C MET A 683 -2.04 12.64 -9.34
N VAL A 684 -1.55 12.22 -10.50
CA VAL A 684 -0.45 11.25 -10.59
C VAL A 684 0.71 11.87 -11.35
N MET A 685 1.90 11.76 -10.79
CA MET A 685 3.12 12.31 -11.38
C MET A 685 4.35 11.57 -10.86
N THR A 686 5.52 11.85 -11.42
CA THR A 686 6.77 11.30 -10.87
C THR A 686 7.37 12.25 -9.83
N PHE A 687 8.21 11.74 -8.92
CA PHE A 687 8.98 12.60 -7.99
C PHE A 687 9.87 13.63 -8.71
N PHE A 688 10.23 13.37 -9.97
CA PHE A 688 10.99 14.29 -10.81
C PHE A 688 10.16 15.47 -11.34
N MET A 689 8.84 15.26 -11.52
CA MET A 689 7.92 16.28 -12.01
C MET A 689 7.25 17.04 -10.87
N LEU A 690 6.95 16.36 -9.76
CA LEU A 690 6.17 16.91 -8.66
C LEU A 690 6.64 18.30 -8.20
N PRO A 691 7.94 18.56 -7.97
CA PRO A 691 8.37 19.90 -7.57
C PRO A 691 8.03 20.99 -8.61
N LYS A 692 8.21 20.71 -9.91
CA LYS A 692 7.90 21.67 -10.99
C LYS A 692 6.42 22.05 -10.96
N GLU A 693 5.55 21.06 -10.80
CA GLU A 693 4.10 21.25 -10.87
C GLU A 693 3.57 22.11 -9.70
N PHE A 694 4.26 22.10 -8.54
CA PHE A 694 3.89 22.88 -7.35
C PHE A 694 4.75 24.14 -7.13
N ARG A 695 5.54 24.54 -8.13
CA ARG A 695 6.31 25.79 -8.10
C ARG A 695 5.38 26.98 -8.37
N VAL A 696 5.55 28.05 -7.59
CA VAL A 696 4.76 29.28 -7.69
C VAL A 696 5.62 30.53 -7.57
N HIS A 697 5.17 31.61 -8.21
CA HIS A 697 5.63 32.96 -7.98
C HIS A 697 4.65 33.64 -7.01
N TYR A 698 5.09 33.93 -5.79
CA TYR A 698 4.24 34.60 -4.82
C TYR A 698 4.08 36.07 -5.19
N SER A 699 2.89 36.44 -5.67
CA SER A 699 2.54 37.79 -6.09
C SER A 699 2.86 38.85 -5.03
N ASN A 700 2.58 38.55 -3.75
CA ASN A 700 2.81 39.45 -2.62
C ASN A 700 4.29 39.62 -2.24
N LYS A 701 5.12 38.61 -2.49
CA LYS A 701 6.53 38.59 -2.06
C LYS A 701 7.51 38.84 -3.21
N LYS A 702 7.06 38.75 -4.47
CA LYS A 702 7.87 38.78 -5.69
C LYS A 702 9.04 37.78 -5.64
N ILE A 703 8.79 36.61 -5.06
CA ILE A 703 9.77 35.54 -4.87
C ILE A 703 9.17 34.26 -5.46
N ASP A 704 9.99 33.53 -6.22
CA ASP A 704 9.70 32.16 -6.63
C ASP A 704 9.88 31.23 -5.44
N SER A 705 8.90 30.37 -5.19
CA SER A 705 8.95 29.35 -4.15
C SER A 705 7.99 28.21 -4.50
N TYR A 706 7.48 27.48 -3.50
CA TYR A 706 6.63 26.32 -3.68
C TYR A 706 5.43 26.33 -2.74
N LEU A 707 4.37 25.64 -3.14
CA LEU A 707 3.18 25.42 -2.31
C LEU A 707 3.43 24.36 -1.22
N TYR A 708 4.10 24.78 -0.14
CA TYR A 708 4.38 23.93 1.01
C TYR A 708 3.10 23.55 1.78
N ASN A 709 3.04 22.30 2.25
CA ASN A 709 1.90 21.72 2.97
C ASN A 709 0.55 21.91 2.24
N PHE A 710 0.55 22.01 0.91
CA PHE A 710 -0.66 22.26 0.12
C PHE A 710 -1.37 20.96 -0.28
N ILE A 711 -0.62 19.88 -0.50
CA ILE A 711 -1.15 18.55 -0.79
C ILE A 711 -1.70 17.94 0.51
N ASP A 712 -2.98 17.57 0.56
CA ASP A 712 -3.59 16.99 1.77
C ASP A 712 -3.07 15.57 2.04
N LEU A 713 -2.83 14.79 0.98
CA LEU A 713 -2.26 13.45 1.05
C LEU A 713 -1.27 13.19 -0.09
N LEU A 714 -0.03 12.85 0.28
CA LEU A 714 0.96 12.26 -0.63
C LEU A 714 0.90 10.74 -0.55
N ILE A 715 0.57 10.09 -1.66
CA ILE A 715 0.63 8.65 -1.85
C ILE A 715 1.97 8.31 -2.51
N VAL A 716 2.75 7.44 -1.88
CA VAL A 716 3.97 6.89 -2.47
C VAL A 716 3.76 5.41 -2.74
N ASP A 717 3.72 5.00 -4.02
CA ASP A 717 3.60 3.59 -4.40
C ASP A 717 4.94 3.04 -4.90
N GLU A 718 5.12 1.73 -4.75
CA GLU A 718 6.38 1.03 -4.99
C GLU A 718 7.56 1.69 -4.24
N ALA A 719 7.30 2.16 -3.02
CA ALA A 719 8.26 2.96 -2.23
C ALA A 719 9.58 2.24 -1.92
N GLY A 720 9.59 0.90 -1.98
CA GLY A 720 10.81 0.09 -1.83
C GLY A 720 11.82 0.29 -2.97
N GLN A 721 11.39 0.91 -4.08
CA GLN A 721 12.20 1.15 -5.29
C GLN A 721 12.59 2.64 -5.45
N VAL A 722 12.19 3.48 -4.51
CA VAL A 722 12.46 4.91 -4.52
C VAL A 722 13.57 5.21 -3.53
N SER A 723 14.64 5.88 -3.97
CA SER A 723 15.71 6.33 -3.06
C SER A 723 15.26 7.53 -2.21
N PRO A 724 15.63 7.61 -0.92
CA PRO A 724 15.18 8.68 -0.03
C PRO A 724 15.46 10.10 -0.56
N GLU A 725 16.66 10.36 -1.08
CA GLU A 725 17.10 11.68 -1.53
C GLU A 725 16.32 12.22 -2.73
N ILE A 726 15.71 11.34 -3.53
CA ILE A 726 14.88 11.74 -4.67
C ILE A 726 13.49 12.20 -4.21
N ALA A 727 12.92 11.52 -3.20
CA ALA A 727 11.55 11.75 -2.78
C ALA A 727 11.42 12.74 -1.61
N ALA A 728 12.41 12.84 -0.72
CA ALA A 728 12.27 13.53 0.55
C ALA A 728 11.79 14.98 0.38
N ALA A 729 12.36 15.73 -0.57
CA ALA A 729 11.94 17.11 -0.85
C ALA A 729 10.43 17.24 -1.11
N SER A 730 9.81 16.27 -1.80
CA SER A 730 8.37 16.28 -2.09
C SER A 730 7.49 16.11 -0.85
N PHE A 731 8.00 15.51 0.25
CA PHE A 731 7.26 15.43 1.51
C PHE A 731 7.03 16.82 2.14
N ALA A 732 7.80 17.84 1.76
CA ALA A 732 7.56 19.21 2.23
C ALA A 732 6.30 19.85 1.61
N LEU A 733 5.84 19.34 0.48
CA LEU A 733 4.68 19.87 -0.23
C LEU A 733 3.36 19.30 0.30
N ALA A 734 3.42 18.30 1.19
CA ALA A 734 2.25 17.57 1.66
C ALA A 734 2.09 17.61 3.19
N LYS A 735 0.84 17.49 3.63
CA LYS A 735 0.45 17.48 5.05
C LYS A 735 0.60 16.09 5.66
N LYS A 736 0.24 15.03 4.93
CA LYS A 736 0.30 13.63 5.38
C LYS A 736 0.81 12.74 4.25
N ALA A 737 1.37 11.58 4.60
CA ALA A 737 1.74 10.58 3.60
C ALA A 737 1.28 9.17 3.95
N ILE A 738 0.86 8.44 2.92
CA ILE A 738 0.81 6.98 2.95
C ILE A 738 1.87 6.43 2.00
N VAL A 739 2.73 5.57 2.54
CA VAL A 739 3.85 4.99 1.82
C VAL A 739 3.63 3.50 1.72
N VAL A 740 3.52 3.03 0.48
CA VAL A 740 3.09 1.69 0.13
C VAL A 740 4.18 1.04 -0.73
N GLY A 741 4.60 -0.16 -0.34
CA GLY A 741 5.74 -0.81 -0.97
C GLY A 741 6.08 -2.13 -0.32
N ASP A 742 7.29 -2.61 -0.59
CA ASP A 742 7.78 -3.87 -0.04
C ASP A 742 9.31 -3.88 -0.05
N GLU A 743 9.93 -3.88 1.13
CA GLU A 743 11.39 -3.95 1.28
C GLU A 743 11.97 -5.32 0.89
N ARG A 744 11.15 -6.38 0.82
CA ARG A 744 11.57 -7.73 0.42
C ARG A 744 11.55 -7.93 -1.10
N GLN A 745 11.17 -6.90 -1.86
CA GLN A 745 11.26 -6.89 -3.32
C GLN A 745 12.55 -6.16 -3.77
N ILE A 746 12.59 -5.71 -5.03
CA ILE A 746 13.76 -5.06 -5.61
C ILE A 746 13.97 -3.69 -4.98
N SER A 747 15.19 -3.47 -4.49
CA SER A 747 15.66 -2.19 -3.96
C SER A 747 15.88 -1.15 -5.07
N PRO A 748 16.01 0.14 -4.73
CA PRO A 748 16.31 1.18 -5.71
C PRO A 748 17.65 0.92 -6.39
N VAL A 749 17.81 1.42 -7.62
CA VAL A 749 19.14 1.53 -8.23
C VAL A 749 19.81 2.76 -7.63
N TRP A 750 20.65 2.52 -6.63
CA TRP A 750 21.46 3.57 -6.00
C TRP A 750 22.52 4.06 -6.98
N GLY A 751 22.65 5.37 -7.09
CA GLY A 751 23.62 6.02 -7.96
C GLY A 751 24.84 6.55 -7.21
N ILE A 752 25.05 6.10 -5.97
CA ILE A 752 26.24 6.43 -5.19
C ILE A 752 26.69 5.18 -4.42
N SER A 753 28.00 5.04 -4.24
CA SER A 753 28.59 3.97 -3.43
C SER A 753 28.45 4.27 -1.93
N ASN A 754 28.53 3.24 -1.07
CA ASN A 754 28.48 3.41 0.40
C ASN A 754 29.61 4.32 0.90
N ALA A 755 30.81 4.20 0.35
CA ALA A 755 31.94 5.06 0.72
C ALA A 755 31.70 6.53 0.38
N LEU A 756 31.16 6.81 -0.81
CA LEU A 756 30.79 8.16 -1.20
C LEU A 756 29.67 8.71 -0.31
N ASP A 757 28.67 7.88 -0.01
CA ASP A 757 27.56 8.25 0.86
C ASP A 757 28.02 8.67 2.25
N LYS A 758 28.92 7.89 2.86
CA LYS A 758 29.55 8.21 4.13
C LYS A 758 30.36 9.52 4.07
N SER A 759 31.11 9.73 2.99
CA SER A 759 31.90 10.95 2.83
C SER A 759 31.03 12.20 2.69
N LEU A 760 29.88 12.10 1.99
CA LEU A 760 28.89 13.18 1.89
C LEU A 760 28.20 13.47 3.24
N ALA A 761 27.92 12.45 4.03
CA ALA A 761 27.34 12.61 5.37
C ALA A 761 28.31 13.33 6.33
N ILE A 762 29.59 12.98 6.32
CA ILE A 762 30.64 13.66 7.09
C ILE A 762 30.71 15.13 6.67
N ARG A 763 30.83 15.39 5.36
CA ARG A 763 31.00 16.74 4.81
C ARG A 763 29.87 17.68 5.18
N ASN A 764 28.64 17.18 5.20
CA ASN A 764 27.47 17.98 5.53
C ASN A 764 27.21 18.07 7.04
N ASN A 765 28.14 17.62 7.89
CA ASN A 765 28.01 17.61 9.36
C ASN A 765 26.77 16.83 9.83
N VAL A 766 26.44 15.74 9.14
CA VAL A 766 25.38 14.81 9.55
C VAL A 766 25.93 13.83 10.59
N LEU A 767 27.19 13.41 10.44
CA LEU A 767 27.85 12.55 11.42
C LEU A 767 28.49 13.37 12.53
N ASN A 768 28.36 12.90 13.77
CA ASN A 768 28.99 13.50 14.96
C ASN A 768 29.22 12.41 16.02
N ARG A 769 29.62 12.79 17.25
CA ARG A 769 29.89 11.80 18.33
C ARG A 769 28.67 10.94 18.70
N GLU A 770 27.46 11.45 18.52
CA GLU A 770 26.20 10.77 18.88
C GLU A 770 25.54 10.08 17.67
N MET A 771 26.01 10.34 16.45
CA MET A 771 25.38 9.86 15.23
C MET A 771 26.42 9.34 14.24
N SER A 772 26.49 8.00 14.16
CA SER A 772 27.35 7.27 13.23
C SER A 772 26.69 7.06 11.87
N PHE A 773 27.47 6.58 10.90
CA PHE A 773 26.92 6.22 9.59
C PHE A 773 26.03 4.97 9.68
N GLU A 774 26.34 4.08 10.61
CA GLU A 774 25.55 2.89 10.92
C GLU A 774 24.16 3.28 11.45
N ASN A 775 24.06 4.35 12.25
CA ASN A 775 22.75 4.91 12.65
C ASN A 775 21.96 5.46 11.45
N LEU A 776 22.61 6.12 10.46
CA LEU A 776 21.92 6.57 9.24
C LEU A 776 21.31 5.40 8.47
N ILE A 777 22.04 4.28 8.37
CA ILE A 777 21.55 3.05 7.73
C ILE A 777 20.36 2.48 8.51
N GLU A 778 20.46 2.42 9.84
CA GLU A 778 19.39 1.93 10.71
C GLU A 778 18.11 2.75 10.56
N PHE A 779 18.23 4.08 10.57
CA PHE A 779 17.14 5.02 10.34
C PHE A 779 16.64 5.02 8.89
N GLY A 780 17.41 4.46 7.95
CA GLY A 780 17.07 4.42 6.53
C GLY A 780 17.27 5.74 5.80
N ILE A 781 17.94 6.71 6.41
CA ILE A 781 18.18 8.04 5.82
C ILE A 781 19.54 8.12 5.12
N ASN A 782 20.14 6.99 4.72
CA ASN A 782 21.33 6.97 3.86
C ASN A 782 20.94 6.84 2.37
N CYS A 783 21.83 7.23 1.46
CA CYS A 783 21.53 7.33 0.03
C CYS A 783 22.08 6.16 -0.83
N SER A 784 22.91 5.29 -0.25
CA SER A 784 23.55 4.17 -0.97
C SER A 784 22.89 2.81 -0.81
N GLN A 785 22.05 2.63 0.23
CA GLN A 785 21.50 1.30 0.59
C GLN A 785 20.08 1.35 1.19
N SER A 786 19.36 2.47 1.02
CA SER A 786 18.01 2.63 1.59
C SER A 786 16.93 2.87 0.53
N SER A 787 15.67 2.89 0.99
CA SER A 787 14.49 3.23 0.21
C SER A 787 13.54 4.12 1.01
N VAL A 788 12.63 4.81 0.33
CA VAL A 788 11.54 5.56 0.97
C VAL A 788 10.69 4.66 1.86
N MET A 789 10.52 3.39 1.50
CA MET A 789 9.80 2.43 2.33
C MET A 789 10.48 2.24 3.69
N LYS A 790 11.81 2.08 3.71
CA LYS A 790 12.58 1.91 4.94
C LYS A 790 12.44 3.12 5.88
N VAL A 791 12.57 4.32 5.33
CA VAL A 791 12.37 5.58 6.07
C VAL A 791 10.96 5.67 6.64
N ALA A 792 9.95 5.37 5.81
CA ALA A 792 8.56 5.46 6.21
C ALA A 792 8.20 4.46 7.30
N VAL A 793 8.72 3.24 7.23
CA VAL A 793 8.56 2.20 8.26
C VAL A 793 9.09 2.72 9.60
N ASN A 794 10.32 3.24 9.62
CA ASN A 794 10.92 3.80 10.84
C ASN A 794 10.16 5.03 11.37
N SER A 795 9.56 5.82 10.49
CA SER A 795 8.74 7.00 10.81
C SER A 795 7.29 6.66 11.21
N CYS A 796 6.87 5.40 11.10
CA CYS A 796 5.49 4.99 11.33
C CYS A 796 5.22 4.75 12.82
N TYR A 797 4.06 5.15 13.31
CA TYR A 797 3.67 4.88 14.70
C TYR A 797 3.13 3.48 14.96
N TYR A 798 3.04 2.59 13.96
CA TYR A 798 2.43 1.28 14.14
C TYR A 798 3.42 0.16 13.82
N ASP A 799 3.17 -1.01 14.39
CA ASP A 799 4.01 -2.19 14.25
C ASP A 799 3.12 -3.42 14.20
N LYS A 800 3.12 -4.07 13.03
CA LYS A 800 2.37 -5.30 12.79
C LYS A 800 3.34 -6.34 12.22
N TYR A 801 3.77 -7.25 13.10
CA TYR A 801 4.87 -8.22 12.91
C TYR A 801 6.27 -7.60 12.84
N GLU A 802 6.39 -6.54 12.04
CA GLU A 802 7.52 -5.64 11.98
C GLU A 802 6.96 -4.20 11.92
N LYS A 803 7.84 -3.23 12.14
CA LYS A 803 7.51 -1.81 12.08
C LYS A 803 6.75 -1.48 10.78
N GLY A 804 5.72 -0.63 10.87
CA GLY A 804 4.74 -0.41 9.82
C GLY A 804 3.57 -1.40 9.87
N LEU A 805 2.65 -1.29 8.91
CA LEU A 805 1.56 -2.26 8.72
C LEU A 805 1.90 -3.26 7.63
N PHE A 806 1.26 -4.43 7.66
CA PHE A 806 1.49 -5.50 6.69
C PHE A 806 0.18 -6.04 6.12
N LEU A 807 0.13 -6.17 4.78
CA LEU A 807 -0.97 -6.79 4.05
C LEU A 807 -0.73 -8.29 3.86
N ASN A 808 -1.57 -9.11 4.50
CA ASN A 808 -1.34 -10.55 4.61
C ASN A 808 -2.00 -11.36 3.49
N GLU A 809 -3.20 -10.98 3.05
CA GLU A 809 -4.00 -11.76 2.11
C GLU A 809 -3.52 -11.62 0.66
N HIS A 810 -2.91 -12.67 0.12
CA HIS A 810 -2.44 -12.72 -1.27
C HIS A 810 -3.45 -13.43 -2.18
N ARG A 811 -3.91 -12.76 -3.24
CA ARG A 811 -4.99 -13.26 -4.12
C ARG A 811 -4.58 -13.50 -5.57
N ARG A 812 -3.34 -13.20 -5.93
CA ARG A 812 -2.86 -13.24 -7.33
C ARG A 812 -2.43 -14.63 -7.76
N CYS A 813 -1.45 -15.20 -7.07
CA CYS A 813 -0.85 -16.48 -7.39
C CYS A 813 -1.66 -17.63 -6.76
N TYR A 814 -1.66 -18.80 -7.40
CA TYR A 814 -2.11 -20.02 -6.71
C TYR A 814 -1.21 -20.32 -5.51
N ASN A 815 -1.77 -21.06 -4.55
CA ASN A 815 -1.10 -21.37 -3.28
C ASN A 815 0.27 -22.01 -3.50
N GLU A 816 0.38 -22.92 -4.46
CA GLU A 816 1.60 -23.62 -4.85
C GLU A 816 2.74 -22.66 -5.17
N ILE A 817 2.44 -21.55 -5.85
CA ILE A 817 3.43 -20.55 -6.29
C ILE A 817 3.80 -19.60 -5.15
N ILE A 818 2.80 -19.00 -4.49
CA ILE A 818 3.08 -17.97 -3.48
C ILE A 818 3.72 -18.53 -2.22
N GLU A 819 3.47 -19.80 -1.90
CA GLU A 819 4.02 -20.41 -0.68
C GLU A 819 5.55 -20.49 -0.72
N TYR A 820 6.15 -20.64 -1.91
CA TYR A 820 7.60 -20.50 -2.08
C TYR A 820 8.09 -19.14 -1.57
N CYS A 821 7.46 -18.04 -2.02
CA CYS A 821 7.83 -16.69 -1.58
C CYS A 821 7.52 -16.47 -0.09
N ASN A 822 6.41 -17.04 0.39
CA ASN A 822 5.97 -16.93 1.78
C ASN A 822 7.00 -17.48 2.75
N ILE A 823 7.56 -18.66 2.44
CA ILE A 823 8.64 -19.28 3.21
C ILE A 823 9.95 -18.50 3.02
N LEU A 824 10.31 -18.19 1.77
CA LEU A 824 11.61 -17.60 1.45
C LEU A 824 11.85 -16.26 2.15
N VAL A 825 10.90 -15.31 2.09
CA VAL A 825 11.15 -13.93 2.56
C VAL A 825 10.12 -13.39 3.54
N TYR A 826 8.91 -13.96 3.61
CA TYR A 826 7.83 -13.44 4.47
C TYR A 826 7.63 -14.26 5.74
N LYS A 827 8.43 -15.30 6.00
CA LYS A 827 8.42 -16.10 7.24
C LYS A 827 7.02 -16.68 7.56
N GLY A 828 6.28 -17.12 6.54
CA GLY A 828 4.94 -17.69 6.70
C GLY A 828 3.83 -16.67 7.03
N ARG A 829 4.11 -15.36 7.00
CA ARG A 829 3.14 -14.32 7.36
C ARG A 829 2.06 -14.08 6.30
N LEU A 830 2.26 -14.51 5.04
CA LEU A 830 1.24 -14.38 4.00
C LEU A 830 0.17 -15.44 4.14
N LYS A 831 -1.06 -15.06 3.78
CA LYS A 831 -2.20 -15.95 3.64
C LYS A 831 -2.54 -16.08 2.16
N ALA A 832 -2.30 -17.27 1.60
CA ALA A 832 -2.68 -17.58 0.23
C ALA A 832 -4.22 -17.73 0.13
N CYS A 833 -4.86 -16.85 -0.64
CA CYS A 833 -6.32 -16.73 -0.71
C CYS A 833 -6.90 -17.10 -2.08
N ARG A 834 -6.07 -17.44 -3.08
CA ARG A 834 -6.55 -17.87 -4.40
C ARG A 834 -7.04 -19.32 -4.37
N GLY A 835 -6.41 -20.19 -3.57
CA GLY A 835 -6.71 -21.61 -3.48
C GLY A 835 -5.64 -22.48 -4.14
N LEU A 836 -5.76 -23.80 -3.93
CA LEU A 836 -4.92 -24.79 -4.60
C LEU A 836 -5.33 -24.89 -6.06
N GLY A 837 -4.39 -24.67 -6.96
CA GLY A 837 -4.65 -24.72 -8.39
C GLY A 837 -5.03 -26.13 -8.87
N GLU A 838 -4.52 -27.19 -8.23
CA GLU A 838 -4.93 -28.58 -8.50
C GLU A 838 -6.43 -28.84 -8.31
N LYS A 839 -7.11 -28.00 -7.50
CA LYS A 839 -8.55 -28.08 -7.24
C LYS A 839 -9.36 -27.11 -8.10
N ASP A 840 -8.70 -26.30 -8.94
CA ASP A 840 -9.36 -25.30 -9.77
C ASP A 840 -9.71 -25.89 -11.15
N GLU A 841 -10.95 -26.35 -11.30
CA GLU A 841 -11.49 -26.85 -12.58
C GLU A 841 -11.46 -25.79 -13.70
N LYS A 842 -11.27 -24.50 -13.37
CA LYS A 842 -11.16 -23.41 -14.35
C LYS A 842 -9.73 -23.18 -14.83
N TYR A 843 -8.73 -23.88 -14.28
CA TYR A 843 -7.34 -23.76 -14.70
C TYR A 843 -7.17 -24.16 -16.18
N PRO A 844 -6.78 -23.25 -17.10
CA PRO A 844 -6.90 -23.50 -18.55
C PRO A 844 -5.92 -24.54 -19.11
N ILE A 845 -4.86 -24.84 -18.39
CA ILE A 845 -3.75 -25.70 -18.83
C ILE A 845 -3.46 -26.79 -17.79
N SER A 846 -4.50 -27.52 -17.40
CA SER A 846 -4.49 -28.55 -16.35
C SER A 846 -3.50 -29.69 -16.57
N GLN A 847 -3.03 -29.89 -17.81
CA GLN A 847 -2.00 -30.88 -18.12
C GLN A 847 -0.58 -30.49 -17.63
N TYR A 848 -0.37 -29.23 -17.22
CA TYR A 848 0.92 -28.75 -16.72
C TYR A 848 0.83 -28.38 -15.23
N PRO A 849 1.91 -28.60 -14.46
CA PRO A 849 1.92 -28.25 -13.04
C PRO A 849 1.97 -26.73 -12.83
N HIS A 850 1.47 -26.25 -11.68
CA HIS A 850 1.59 -24.85 -11.28
C HIS A 850 3.03 -24.44 -10.96
N MET A 851 3.83 -25.36 -10.42
CA MET A 851 5.28 -25.25 -10.31
C MET A 851 5.93 -26.49 -10.91
N GLY A 852 6.75 -26.29 -11.93
CA GLY A 852 7.34 -27.38 -12.70
C GLY A 852 8.76 -27.10 -13.13
N TYR A 853 9.46 -28.14 -13.57
CA TYR A 853 10.80 -28.01 -14.15
C TYR A 853 10.92 -28.75 -15.48
N LYS A 854 11.80 -28.23 -16.33
CA LYS A 854 12.31 -28.93 -17.51
C LYS A 854 13.83 -29.05 -17.39
N ASN A 855 14.31 -30.27 -17.16
CA ASN A 855 15.74 -30.51 -17.03
C ASN A 855 16.43 -30.38 -18.39
N ILE A 856 17.47 -29.55 -18.44
CA ILE A 856 18.33 -29.37 -19.60
C ILE A 856 19.78 -29.61 -19.17
N SER A 857 20.31 -30.78 -19.51
CA SER A 857 21.67 -31.19 -19.15
C SER A 857 22.70 -30.44 -20.00
N VAL A 858 23.43 -29.53 -19.35
CA VAL A 858 24.59 -28.80 -19.91
C VAL A 858 25.68 -28.83 -18.85
N LYS A 859 26.92 -29.18 -19.20
CA LYS A 859 28.02 -29.29 -18.21
C LYS A 859 28.32 -27.96 -17.50
N SER A 860 28.43 -26.86 -18.25
CA SER A 860 28.72 -25.52 -17.72
C SER A 860 28.17 -24.43 -18.65
N SER A 861 27.84 -23.28 -18.07
CA SER A 861 27.49 -22.06 -18.80
C SER A 861 28.74 -21.24 -19.17
N GLU A 862 28.61 -20.40 -20.21
CA GLU A 862 29.67 -19.49 -20.64
C GLU A 862 29.58 -18.15 -19.87
N LYS A 863 30.72 -17.65 -19.36
CA LYS A 863 30.80 -16.31 -18.76
C LYS A 863 31.12 -15.29 -19.84
N LYS A 864 30.41 -14.16 -19.83
CA LYS A 864 30.64 -13.01 -20.73
C LYS A 864 30.67 -11.73 -19.91
N GLY A 865 31.88 -11.30 -19.53
CA GLY A 865 32.07 -10.25 -18.52
C GLY A 865 31.41 -10.63 -17.19
N CYS A 866 30.64 -9.71 -16.59
CA CYS A 866 29.84 -9.96 -15.39
C CYS A 866 28.50 -10.69 -15.66
N SER A 867 28.27 -11.22 -16.87
CA SER A 867 27.04 -11.92 -17.28
C SER A 867 27.30 -13.38 -17.64
N ARG A 868 26.24 -14.16 -17.88
CA ARG A 868 26.33 -15.57 -18.28
C ARG A 868 25.39 -15.89 -19.44
N ILE A 869 25.77 -16.87 -20.24
CA ILE A 869 25.01 -17.38 -21.39
C ILE A 869 24.96 -18.90 -21.34
N ASN A 870 23.81 -19.44 -21.69
CA ASN A 870 23.62 -20.85 -22.00
C ASN A 870 22.76 -20.98 -23.25
N SER A 871 23.44 -21.07 -24.40
CA SER A 871 22.81 -21.12 -25.73
C SER A 871 21.99 -22.38 -25.93
N LYS A 872 22.40 -23.51 -25.33
CA LYS A 872 21.67 -24.78 -25.40
C LYS A 872 20.36 -24.70 -24.62
N GLU A 873 20.38 -24.15 -23.41
CA GLU A 873 19.17 -23.90 -22.62
C GLU A 873 18.20 -22.97 -23.37
N ALA A 874 18.70 -21.87 -23.95
CA ALA A 874 17.87 -20.94 -24.72
C ALA A 874 17.23 -21.58 -25.95
N GLU A 875 17.96 -22.47 -26.63
CA GLU A 875 17.45 -23.22 -27.78
C GLU A 875 16.36 -24.22 -27.39
N GLU A 876 16.55 -24.97 -26.30
CA GLU A 876 15.56 -25.93 -25.81
C GLU A 876 14.27 -25.23 -25.31
N ILE A 877 14.39 -24.08 -24.65
CA ILE A 877 13.23 -23.24 -24.31
C ILE A 877 12.46 -22.84 -25.58
N ALA A 878 13.16 -22.39 -26.62
CA ALA A 878 12.53 -21.97 -27.88
C ALA A 878 11.86 -23.14 -28.61
N LYS A 879 12.48 -24.32 -28.66
CA LYS A 879 11.88 -25.53 -29.23
C LYS A 879 10.65 -26.00 -28.45
N TRP A 880 10.71 -25.94 -27.12
CA TRP A 880 9.56 -26.30 -26.28
C TRP A 880 8.39 -25.34 -26.50
N LEU A 881 8.67 -24.03 -26.60
CA LEU A 881 7.66 -23.02 -26.89
C LEU A 881 7.10 -23.15 -28.31
N LEU A 882 7.89 -23.53 -29.31
CA LEU A 882 7.39 -23.79 -30.67
C LEU A 882 6.25 -24.84 -30.67
N ILE A 883 6.37 -25.87 -29.84
CA ILE A 883 5.38 -26.97 -29.75
C ILE A 883 4.16 -26.55 -28.91
N ASN A 884 4.36 -25.77 -27.85
CA ASN A 884 3.36 -25.58 -26.79
C ASN A 884 2.71 -24.20 -26.76
N TYR A 885 3.32 -23.17 -27.36
CA TYR A 885 2.86 -21.78 -27.30
C TYR A 885 1.40 -21.64 -27.74
N LYS A 886 1.05 -22.13 -28.93
CA LYS A 886 -0.32 -22.02 -29.47
C LYS A 886 -1.33 -22.79 -28.63
N LYS A 887 -0.96 -23.95 -28.09
CA LYS A 887 -1.83 -24.74 -27.20
C LYS A 887 -2.17 -23.96 -25.93
N ILE A 888 -1.15 -23.38 -25.30
CA ILE A 888 -1.31 -22.59 -24.07
C ILE A 888 -2.15 -21.33 -24.35
N VAL A 889 -1.81 -20.56 -25.39
CA VAL A 889 -2.53 -19.33 -25.75
C VAL A 889 -4.00 -19.62 -26.05
N ASN A 890 -4.29 -20.66 -26.84
CA ASN A 890 -5.66 -21.05 -27.18
C ASN A 890 -6.45 -21.51 -25.95
N SER A 891 -5.83 -22.29 -25.05
CA SER A 891 -6.46 -22.67 -23.77
C SER A 891 -6.95 -21.46 -22.97
N TYR A 892 -6.11 -20.42 -22.87
CA TYR A 892 -6.49 -19.17 -22.18
C TYR A 892 -7.57 -18.39 -22.92
N LYS A 893 -7.45 -18.25 -24.25
CA LYS A 893 -8.44 -17.55 -25.07
C LYS A 893 -9.81 -18.21 -25.08
N ASN A 894 -9.86 -19.55 -25.04
CA ASN A 894 -11.12 -20.30 -24.96
C ASN A 894 -11.89 -20.01 -23.66
N LYS A 895 -11.19 -19.64 -22.58
CA LYS A 895 -11.81 -19.25 -21.30
C LYS A 895 -12.06 -17.74 -21.20
N ASN A 896 -11.24 -16.92 -21.84
CA ASN A 896 -11.40 -15.47 -21.89
C ASN A 896 -10.91 -14.93 -23.25
N SER A 897 -11.83 -14.65 -24.17
CA SER A 897 -11.51 -14.17 -25.52
C SER A 897 -10.81 -12.81 -25.56
N ASN A 898 -10.93 -12.01 -24.50
CA ASN A 898 -10.36 -10.66 -24.43
C ASN A 898 -8.90 -10.63 -23.94
N ILE A 899 -8.33 -11.77 -23.54
CA ILE A 899 -6.93 -11.82 -23.10
C ILE A 899 -5.99 -11.64 -24.29
N LYS A 900 -5.02 -10.72 -24.15
CA LYS A 900 -4.01 -10.49 -25.19
C LYS A 900 -2.91 -11.55 -25.09
N ASP A 901 -2.39 -11.99 -26.23
CA ASP A 901 -1.33 -13.02 -26.32
C ASP A 901 -0.11 -12.66 -25.47
N ASN A 902 0.25 -11.37 -25.46
CA ASN A 902 1.40 -10.86 -24.72
C ASN A 902 1.21 -10.76 -23.20
N GLU A 903 0.03 -11.08 -22.67
CA GLU A 903 -0.27 -11.16 -21.24
C GLU A 903 -0.17 -12.60 -20.69
N ILE A 904 0.03 -13.58 -21.57
CA ILE A 904 -0.04 -15.00 -21.21
C ILE A 904 1.32 -15.52 -20.76
N ILE A 905 2.35 -15.47 -21.61
CA ILE A 905 3.67 -16.09 -21.35
C ILE A 905 4.78 -15.03 -21.30
N ALA A 906 5.68 -15.15 -20.33
CA ALA A 906 6.98 -14.47 -20.38
C ALA A 906 8.14 -15.38 -19.97
N VAL A 907 9.33 -15.03 -20.45
CA VAL A 907 10.59 -15.68 -20.08
C VAL A 907 11.44 -14.73 -19.26
N ILE A 908 11.76 -15.12 -18.03
CA ILE A 908 12.60 -14.38 -17.08
C ILE A 908 13.94 -15.11 -16.94
N THR A 909 15.03 -14.34 -16.92
CA THR A 909 16.38 -14.87 -16.66
C THR A 909 17.20 -13.88 -15.83
N PRO A 910 18.12 -14.32 -14.96
CA PRO A 910 18.94 -13.41 -14.15
C PRO A 910 19.94 -12.57 -14.98
N PHE A 911 20.31 -13.02 -16.19
CA PHE A 911 21.43 -12.43 -16.94
C PHE A 911 21.00 -11.70 -18.22
N LYS A 912 21.41 -10.44 -18.38
CA LYS A 912 21.14 -9.63 -19.58
C LYS A 912 21.71 -10.24 -20.87
N ALA A 913 22.84 -10.94 -20.79
CA ALA A 913 23.41 -11.63 -21.94
C ALA A 913 22.52 -12.79 -22.42
N GLN A 914 21.95 -13.56 -21.49
CA GLN A 914 20.97 -14.62 -21.81
C GLN A 914 19.70 -14.06 -22.44
N VAL A 915 19.22 -12.87 -22.04
CA VAL A 915 18.06 -12.21 -22.67
C VAL A 915 18.26 -12.03 -24.18
N ARG A 916 19.49 -11.64 -24.61
CA ARG A 916 19.81 -11.46 -26.04
C ARG A 916 19.68 -12.79 -26.78
N VAL A 917 20.32 -13.84 -26.26
CA VAL A 917 20.31 -15.18 -26.86
C VAL A 917 18.90 -15.79 -26.90
N LEU A 918 18.11 -15.64 -25.83
CA LEU A 918 16.72 -16.08 -25.80
C LEU A 918 15.88 -15.37 -26.85
N LYS A 919 16.02 -14.05 -27.01
CA LYS A 919 15.29 -13.29 -28.05
C LYS A 919 15.66 -13.75 -29.45
N GLU A 920 16.94 -14.00 -29.71
CA GLU A 920 17.41 -14.51 -31.00
C GLU A 920 16.85 -15.89 -31.31
N LYS A 921 16.97 -16.84 -30.36
CA LYS A 921 16.45 -18.20 -30.53
C LYS A 921 14.92 -18.21 -30.67
N LEU A 922 14.19 -17.46 -29.84
CA LEU A 922 12.73 -17.38 -29.96
C LEU A 922 12.31 -16.77 -31.30
N LYS A 923 12.98 -15.72 -31.77
CA LYS A 923 12.69 -15.14 -33.09
C LYS A 923 12.95 -16.14 -34.21
N PHE A 924 14.02 -16.93 -34.12
CA PHE A 924 14.37 -17.96 -35.11
C PHE A 924 13.33 -19.09 -35.15
N TYR A 925 12.89 -19.61 -34.00
CA TYR A 925 11.96 -20.75 -33.97
C TYR A 925 10.48 -20.36 -34.09
N LEU A 926 10.04 -19.27 -33.44
CA LEU A 926 8.62 -18.88 -33.36
C LEU A 926 8.20 -17.78 -34.35
N ASN A 927 9.13 -17.19 -35.11
CA ASN A 927 8.85 -16.11 -36.07
C ASN A 927 8.02 -14.96 -35.46
N ASN A 928 6.80 -14.73 -35.96
CA ASN A 928 5.94 -13.64 -35.51
C ASN A 928 5.40 -13.85 -34.09
N ASP A 929 5.20 -15.09 -33.65
CA ASP A 929 4.69 -15.40 -32.31
C ASP A 929 5.69 -14.95 -31.22
N ALA A 930 6.98 -14.89 -31.54
CA ALA A 930 8.03 -14.43 -30.63
C ALA A 930 7.80 -12.99 -30.11
N LYS A 931 7.13 -12.13 -30.90
CA LYS A 931 6.82 -10.73 -30.51
C LYS A 931 5.85 -10.66 -29.34
N ASN A 932 5.05 -11.70 -29.14
CA ASN A 932 4.08 -11.80 -28.05
C ASN A 932 4.70 -12.40 -26.78
N ILE A 933 5.93 -12.91 -26.82
CA ILE A 933 6.61 -13.45 -25.63
C ILE A 933 7.58 -12.40 -25.10
N ASN A 934 7.24 -11.81 -23.96
CA ASN A 934 8.17 -10.89 -23.30
C ASN A 934 9.37 -11.67 -22.75
N VAL A 935 10.58 -11.20 -23.04
CA VAL A 935 11.84 -11.75 -22.51
C VAL A 935 12.64 -10.64 -21.86
N GLY A 936 13.12 -10.88 -20.64
CA GLY A 936 13.82 -9.86 -19.86
C GLY A 936 14.41 -10.38 -18.56
N THR A 937 15.10 -9.48 -17.87
CA THR A 937 15.58 -9.74 -16.50
C THR A 937 14.47 -9.49 -15.49
N VAL A 938 14.67 -9.90 -14.24
CA VAL A 938 13.70 -9.68 -13.16
C VAL A 938 13.31 -8.19 -13.04
N HIS A 939 14.28 -7.27 -13.13
CA HIS A 939 14.04 -5.82 -13.12
C HIS A 939 13.12 -5.34 -14.25
N THR A 940 13.16 -5.99 -15.41
CA THR A 940 12.32 -5.64 -16.57
C THR A 940 10.85 -5.99 -16.35
N PHE A 941 10.56 -7.01 -15.53
CA PHE A 941 9.19 -7.47 -15.23
C PHE A 941 8.61 -6.88 -13.95
N GLN A 942 9.31 -5.95 -13.33
CA GLN A 942 8.84 -5.27 -12.13
C GLN A 942 7.55 -4.50 -12.43
N GLY A 943 6.52 -4.72 -11.61
CA GLY A 943 5.18 -4.18 -11.84
C GLY A 943 4.35 -4.87 -12.94
N ALA A 944 4.95 -5.75 -13.75
CA ALA A 944 4.24 -6.57 -14.73
C ALA A 944 3.92 -7.96 -14.16
N GLU A 945 2.95 -8.66 -14.73
CA GLU A 945 2.53 -10.01 -14.32
C GLU A 945 2.07 -10.81 -15.53
N ARG A 946 2.16 -12.14 -15.47
CA ARG A 946 1.75 -13.03 -16.56
C ARG A 946 1.02 -14.25 -16.03
N LYS A 947 0.23 -14.90 -16.88
CA LYS A 947 -0.39 -16.18 -16.56
C LYS A 947 0.66 -17.25 -16.30
N VAL A 948 1.66 -17.32 -17.18
CA VAL A 948 2.75 -18.29 -17.16
C VAL A 948 4.09 -17.56 -17.19
N ILE A 949 4.99 -17.94 -16.27
CA ILE A 949 6.38 -17.50 -16.26
C ILE A 949 7.28 -18.71 -16.49
N ILE A 950 8.16 -18.60 -17.49
CA ILE A 950 9.28 -19.50 -17.71
C ILE A 950 10.52 -18.84 -17.13
N PHE A 951 11.21 -19.51 -16.22
CA PHE A 951 12.44 -19.04 -15.60
C PHE A 951 13.65 -19.83 -16.14
N SER A 952 14.53 -19.15 -16.86
CA SER A 952 15.79 -19.69 -17.37
C SER A 952 16.89 -19.53 -16.32
N THR A 953 17.39 -20.65 -15.79
CA THR A 953 18.44 -20.63 -14.75
C THR A 953 19.81 -20.25 -15.31
N VAL A 954 20.07 -20.51 -16.58
CA VAL A 954 21.34 -20.32 -17.30
C VAL A 954 22.45 -21.29 -16.85
N TYR A 955 22.45 -21.75 -15.61
CA TYR A 955 23.53 -22.56 -15.03
C TYR A 955 23.60 -23.98 -15.59
N GLY A 956 24.82 -24.46 -15.81
CA GLY A 956 25.11 -25.86 -16.10
C GLY A 956 25.26 -26.71 -14.84
N GLU A 957 25.40 -28.02 -14.99
CA GLU A 957 25.55 -29.02 -13.91
C GLU A 957 26.69 -28.69 -12.93
N ASN A 958 27.81 -28.16 -13.43
CA ASN A 958 28.99 -27.84 -12.62
C ASN A 958 29.00 -26.39 -12.11
N ASP A 959 27.97 -25.61 -12.43
CA ASP A 959 27.87 -24.24 -11.97
C ASP A 959 27.11 -24.16 -10.65
N ASN A 960 27.66 -23.38 -9.71
CA ASN A 960 26.92 -23.02 -8.51
C ASN A 960 25.90 -21.91 -8.84
N CYS A 961 24.65 -22.08 -8.39
CA CYS A 961 23.55 -21.10 -8.52
C CYS A 961 23.74 -19.82 -7.69
N PHE A 962 24.96 -19.28 -7.62
CA PHE A 962 25.37 -18.19 -6.74
C PHE A 962 24.45 -16.97 -6.83
N PHE A 963 24.06 -16.55 -8.04
CA PHE A 963 23.18 -15.39 -8.19
C PHE A 963 21.77 -15.63 -7.62
N ILE A 964 21.22 -16.83 -7.79
CA ILE A 964 19.90 -17.22 -7.26
C ILE A 964 19.96 -17.25 -5.74
N ASN A 965 21.01 -17.85 -5.17
CA ASN A 965 21.19 -17.98 -3.73
C ASN A 965 21.52 -16.65 -3.04
N LYS A 966 22.24 -15.73 -3.70
CA LYS A 966 22.61 -14.43 -3.11
C LYS A 966 21.47 -13.40 -3.14
N ASN A 967 20.43 -13.61 -3.95
CA ASN A 967 19.40 -12.59 -4.21
C ASN A 967 17.97 -13.11 -4.02
N GLU A 968 17.59 -13.34 -2.77
CA GLU A 968 16.23 -13.77 -2.39
C GLU A 968 15.15 -12.81 -2.91
N SER A 969 15.38 -11.50 -2.84
CA SER A 969 14.44 -10.49 -3.35
C SER A 969 14.17 -10.62 -4.86
N LEU A 970 15.19 -11.01 -5.64
CA LEU A 970 15.01 -11.24 -7.08
C LEU A 970 14.18 -12.50 -7.35
N MET A 971 14.40 -13.56 -6.56
CA MET A 971 13.60 -14.78 -6.66
C MET A 971 12.16 -14.56 -6.20
N ASN A 972 11.96 -13.84 -5.10
CA ASN A 972 10.64 -13.42 -4.63
C ASN A 972 9.88 -12.66 -5.74
N VAL A 973 10.54 -11.72 -6.41
CA VAL A 973 9.94 -11.00 -7.54
C VAL A 973 9.67 -11.94 -8.71
N ALA A 974 10.65 -12.72 -9.18
CA ALA A 974 10.52 -13.57 -10.35
C ALA A 974 9.37 -14.59 -10.22
N VAL A 975 9.27 -15.27 -9.08
CA VAL A 975 8.23 -16.27 -8.82
C VAL A 975 6.85 -15.63 -8.69
N SER A 976 6.74 -14.51 -7.95
CA SER A 976 5.45 -13.81 -7.76
C SER A 976 4.92 -13.08 -9.01
N ARG A 977 5.65 -13.08 -10.14
CA ARG A 977 5.13 -12.61 -11.44
C ARG A 977 4.17 -13.61 -12.10
N ALA A 978 4.24 -14.88 -11.72
CA ALA A 978 3.35 -15.91 -12.24
C ALA A 978 2.00 -15.88 -11.52
N LYS A 979 0.91 -15.74 -12.27
CA LYS A 979 -0.44 -15.91 -11.72
C LYS A 979 -0.78 -17.39 -11.59
N ASP A 980 -0.56 -18.15 -12.66
CA ASP A 980 -1.11 -19.49 -12.79
C ASP A 980 -0.01 -20.56 -12.80
N ALA A 981 1.12 -20.32 -13.48
CA ALA A 981 2.20 -21.30 -13.55
C ALA A 981 3.59 -20.66 -13.58
N PHE A 982 4.54 -21.28 -12.86
CA PHE A 982 5.96 -20.94 -12.84
C PHE A 982 6.81 -22.16 -13.17
N TRP A 983 7.56 -22.09 -14.27
CA TRP A 983 8.29 -23.23 -14.82
C TRP A 983 9.77 -22.94 -14.96
N VAL A 984 10.61 -23.79 -14.37
CA VAL A 984 12.07 -23.62 -14.36
C VAL A 984 12.70 -24.45 -15.47
N PHE A 985 13.48 -23.80 -16.34
CA PHE A 985 14.22 -24.44 -17.42
C PHE A 985 15.72 -24.32 -17.12
N GLY A 986 16.43 -25.45 -17.18
CA GLY A 986 17.87 -25.53 -16.93
C GLY A 986 18.29 -26.81 -16.25
N SER A 987 19.55 -26.88 -15.83
CA SER A 987 20.08 -28.09 -15.19
C SER A 987 19.53 -28.24 -13.77
N ARG A 988 18.79 -29.31 -13.47
CA ARG A 988 18.29 -29.55 -12.11
C ARG A 988 19.43 -29.76 -11.09
N LYS A 989 20.59 -30.25 -11.55
CA LYS A 989 21.75 -30.51 -10.69
C LYS A 989 22.42 -29.24 -10.17
N CYS A 990 22.26 -28.10 -10.86
CA CYS A 990 22.82 -26.83 -10.39
C CYS A 990 22.10 -26.26 -9.16
N LEU A 991 20.90 -26.75 -8.86
CA LEU A 991 20.13 -26.35 -7.67
C LEU A 991 20.55 -27.18 -6.46
N ASP A 992 20.75 -26.50 -5.33
CA ASP A 992 21.19 -27.12 -4.07
C ASP A 992 20.24 -28.25 -3.64
N GLU A 993 20.78 -29.34 -3.08
CA GLU A 993 19.99 -30.49 -2.60
C GLU A 993 19.44 -30.30 -1.18
N ASN A 994 20.21 -29.66 -0.31
CA ASN A 994 19.91 -29.51 1.11
C ASN A 994 20.15 -28.06 1.54
N GLY A 995 19.28 -27.53 2.41
CA GLY A 995 19.45 -26.23 3.06
C GLY A 995 18.28 -25.28 2.88
N GLU A 996 18.44 -24.07 3.44
CA GLU A 996 17.46 -22.98 3.40
C GLU A 996 17.71 -22.00 2.23
N SER A 997 18.63 -22.33 1.32
CA SER A 997 18.96 -21.45 0.19
C SER A 997 17.77 -21.30 -0.78
N SER A 998 17.74 -20.18 -1.52
CA SER A 998 16.72 -19.94 -2.55
C SER A 998 16.63 -21.09 -3.56
N SER A 999 17.77 -21.63 -4.00
CA SER A 999 17.78 -22.73 -4.98
C SER A 999 17.35 -24.07 -4.40
N ALA A 1000 17.69 -24.38 -3.14
CA ALA A 1000 17.23 -25.58 -2.44
C ALA A 1000 15.70 -25.57 -2.29
N LEU A 1001 15.15 -24.45 -1.83
CA LEU A 1001 13.70 -24.27 -1.72
C LEU A 1001 13.04 -24.38 -3.09
N LEU A 1002 13.63 -23.77 -4.13
CA LEU A 1002 13.08 -23.82 -5.48
C LEU A 1002 13.02 -25.26 -5.99
N LYS A 1003 14.09 -26.05 -5.82
CA LYS A 1003 14.18 -27.47 -6.22
C LYS A 1003 13.07 -28.32 -5.59
N LYS A 1004 12.72 -28.04 -4.34
CA LYS A 1004 11.61 -28.70 -3.61
C LYS A 1004 10.25 -28.38 -4.22
N TYR A 1005 10.01 -27.12 -4.60
CA TYR A 1005 8.74 -26.64 -5.15
C TYR A 1005 8.56 -27.00 -6.64
N VAL A 1006 9.63 -27.11 -7.41
CA VAL A 1006 9.60 -27.56 -8.80
C VAL A 1006 9.92 -29.06 -8.91
N ASN A 1007 9.20 -29.93 -8.22
CA ASN A 1007 9.46 -31.38 -8.21
C ASN A 1007 8.76 -32.17 -9.34
N LYS A 1008 7.83 -31.54 -10.07
CA LYS A 1008 7.12 -32.15 -11.21
C LYS A 1008 7.80 -31.81 -12.53
N GLU A 1009 8.18 -32.83 -13.29
CA GLU A 1009 8.80 -32.65 -14.61
C GLU A 1009 7.74 -32.35 -15.68
N MET A 1010 8.10 -31.51 -16.66
CA MET A 1010 7.23 -31.05 -17.74
C MET A 1010 7.52 -31.67 -19.12
#